data_AF-A0A9X3N7R4-F1
#
_entry.id   AF-A0A9X3N7R4-F1
#
_cell.length_a   1.000
_cell.length_b   1.000
_cell.length_c   1.000
_cell.angle_alpha   90.00
_cell.angle_beta   90.00
_cell.angle_gamma   90.00
#
_symmetry.space_group_name_H-M   'P 1'
#
loop_
_entity.id
_entity.type
_entity.pdbx_description
1 polymer ?
#
loop_
_entity_poly.entity_id
_entity_poly.type
_entity_poly.pdbx_seq_one_letter_code
_entity_poly.pdbx_strand_id
1 'polypeptide(L)'
;MRRLIVMLVVLGTLVSAGSARAVVLPSGFTQTTQWSGLGNPTVIRFAPDGRVFIAGKSGVINVFDSLDDTTPTAFVDLRSKVHDYWDRGLLGMALDPNFTTGRPYVYVLYAYDKAPNSATQPRWGDTCPTPPGPTGDGCVISGRLSRLAANGTETVLIEDWCQQYPSHSLGSLDFGPDGQLYVSSGDGASFNWADYGQDGNPVNPCGDPPGTAGATPSASSSQGGALRSQAFRRPAGQAVALNGSILRVNPDTGAASSDNPAIGNADVNRRRIVAYGMRNPFRFTFRPGTGEIWSGDVGWNTYEEINRTQNLAQVRNYGWPCYEGTPKLGAYDSLNTTSCESLYTEGGATAPYFAYHHNEKVVPGETCTTGSSSISGLHFYTGGSFPAAYTDALFFSDYSRACIWVVYKGADGLPDMSTRETFAAKADGPVWLTQGPDGALYYADLLGGKVHRIAADNNAPTARITATPSEGVAPLSVTFDGTKSTDPESRPLTYAWDLDGDGAYDDAATARASYTYRSPGSVTARLRVTDTAGLSGTATQTITIGAPPTVTISAPTATTTWAVGDTITFIGSARNSAGATLAASRLTWSLSLRHCSRTDATVCHTHAIQDYAGVGSGSFVAPDHEYPSHLELSLTAVDAAGLTTTRTVRLDPRTADLTVRTEPAGLLASLGSETLVTPFTRTVLAKSQNSVGARSPQSLGGVPYTFSGWTGGPSSAGWVVAPASGGVTYTARFTAPTPTPTATPTPTATRTPTPTPTGTPTPTPTATPTATPTDTATPVPTETPEPPAPPVVLPDDVGPPLTPLPPPFEPPVVLPAPARATLLGAWAFDDRPAGAKRAPGRHGRALRLDGRNRFVVRPPRLDTFTLEAWVYATRPGTIAQRGSALRLSTSGGRVGTTSAPASLPRNRWTHVALTYDGTTVRVYRDGKLASSKRRAGAPPRSASELRFSGIIGRLDDIRLYAGALTPAQVATDRKTAVR
;
A
#
# COMPACT_ATOMS: atom_id res chain seq x y z
N MET A 1 57.56 43.04 -4.66
CA MET A 1 56.24 43.70 -4.77
C MET A 1 55.37 42.94 -5.77
N ARG A 2 54.19 42.44 -5.37
CA ARG A 2 53.04 41.97 -6.19
C ARG A 2 51.98 41.48 -5.17
N ARG A 3 51.15 42.41 -4.68
CA ARG A 3 49.75 42.65 -5.08
C ARG A 3 48.79 41.50 -4.70
N LEU A 4 47.90 41.81 -3.75
CA LEU A 4 46.75 41.01 -3.32
C LEU A 4 45.89 40.55 -4.51
N ILE A 5 45.36 39.33 -4.38
CA ILE A 5 44.00 38.99 -4.82
C ILE A 5 43.33 38.28 -3.65
N VAL A 6 42.33 38.92 -3.03
CA VAL A 6 41.44 38.27 -2.06
C VAL A 6 40.23 37.76 -2.84
N MET A 7 40.12 36.45 -3.02
CA MET A 7 38.98 35.84 -3.71
C MET A 7 37.95 35.32 -2.69
N LEU A 8 36.98 36.19 -2.35
CA LEU A 8 35.94 35.91 -1.37
C LEU A 8 34.88 34.98 -1.97
N VAL A 9 35.10 33.66 -1.93
CA VAL A 9 34.13 32.66 -2.41
C VAL A 9 33.03 32.46 -1.36
N VAL A 10 32.02 33.33 -1.39
CA VAL A 10 30.77 33.13 -0.64
C VAL A 10 29.95 32.06 -1.35
N LEU A 11 30.23 30.79 -1.04
CA LEU A 11 29.45 29.67 -1.55
C LEU A 11 28.14 29.53 -0.75
N GLY A 12 27.18 30.41 -1.06
CA GLY A 12 25.86 30.37 -0.46
C GLY A 12 25.17 29.03 -0.72
N THR A 13 24.95 28.25 0.34
CA THR A 13 24.31 26.94 0.27
C THR A 13 22.83 27.07 -0.03
N LEU A 14 22.52 27.17 -1.33
CA LEU A 14 21.21 26.84 -1.86
C LEU A 14 20.93 25.36 -1.56
N VAL A 15 20.34 25.09 -0.39
CA VAL A 15 19.78 23.79 -0.04
C VAL A 15 18.57 23.55 -0.93
N SER A 16 18.84 23.10 -2.16
CA SER A 16 17.84 22.48 -3.01
C SER A 16 17.29 21.29 -2.23
N ALA A 17 16.05 21.40 -1.74
CA ALA A 17 15.37 20.32 -1.06
C ALA A 17 15.14 19.17 -2.05
N GLY A 18 16.13 18.30 -2.17
CA GLY A 18 16.10 17.13 -3.02
C GLY A 18 14.89 16.29 -2.65
N SER A 19 14.08 15.94 -3.65
CA SER A 19 12.95 15.03 -3.42
C SER A 19 13.50 13.73 -2.86
N ALA A 20 13.15 13.42 -1.61
CA ALA A 20 13.65 12.27 -0.88
C ALA A 20 13.54 11.02 -1.76
N ARG A 21 14.67 10.35 -2.02
CA ARG A 21 14.69 9.15 -2.82
C ARG A 21 14.01 8.06 -2.02
N ALA A 22 12.88 7.57 -2.50
CA ALA A 22 12.26 6.40 -1.90
C ALA A 22 13.24 5.22 -1.94
N VAL A 23 13.36 4.55 -0.78
CA VAL A 23 14.02 3.25 -0.67
C VAL A 23 13.43 2.28 -1.69
N VAL A 24 14.27 1.39 -2.22
CA VAL A 24 13.86 0.27 -3.07
C VAL A 24 13.96 -0.99 -2.24
N LEU A 25 12.82 -1.64 -2.00
CA LEU A 25 12.68 -2.91 -1.27
C LEU A 25 12.18 -4.01 -2.23
N PRO A 26 12.37 -5.30 -1.89
CA PRO A 26 11.62 -6.41 -2.48
C PRO A 26 10.10 -6.22 -2.38
N SER A 27 9.36 -6.89 -3.27
CA SER A 27 7.90 -6.93 -3.22
C SER A 27 7.39 -7.60 -1.94
N GLY A 28 6.35 -7.04 -1.33
CA GLY A 28 5.82 -7.54 -0.05
C GLY A 28 6.45 -6.91 1.18
N PHE A 29 7.18 -5.80 1.03
CA PHE A 29 7.73 -5.01 2.13
C PHE A 29 7.44 -3.52 1.97
N THR A 30 7.15 -2.86 3.09
CA THR A 30 6.92 -1.41 3.19
C THR A 30 7.81 -0.80 4.27
N GLN A 31 8.51 0.29 3.93
CA GLN A 31 9.20 1.15 4.90
C GLN A 31 8.30 2.29 5.37
N THR A 32 8.30 2.54 6.68
CA THR A 32 7.78 3.77 7.31
C THR A 32 8.86 4.44 8.14
N THR A 33 8.96 5.77 8.10
CA THR A 33 9.66 6.50 9.17
C THR A 33 8.87 6.28 10.46
N GLN A 34 9.49 5.68 11.48
CA GLN A 34 8.85 5.47 12.78
C GLN A 34 9.05 6.70 13.67
N TRP A 35 10.31 7.15 13.79
CA TRP A 35 10.71 8.28 14.60
C TRP A 35 11.59 9.25 13.80
N SER A 36 11.52 10.54 14.12
CA SER A 36 12.22 11.60 13.39
C SER A 36 12.51 12.80 14.28
N GLY A 37 13.52 13.61 13.93
CA GLY A 37 13.96 14.74 14.75
C GLY A 37 14.99 14.34 15.81
N LEU A 38 15.61 13.18 15.65
CA LEU A 38 16.51 12.53 16.62
C LEU A 38 17.96 13.07 16.59
N GLY A 39 18.21 14.18 15.89
CA GLY A 39 19.57 14.65 15.59
C GLY A 39 20.29 13.66 14.67
N ASN A 40 21.24 12.91 15.22
CA ASN A 40 21.98 11.85 14.53
C ASN A 40 21.87 10.55 15.35
N PRO A 41 20.84 9.70 15.12
CA PRO A 41 20.63 8.48 15.90
C PRO A 41 21.68 7.41 15.57
N THR A 42 22.27 6.80 16.60
CA THR A 42 23.37 5.82 16.46
C THR A 42 22.98 4.41 16.90
N VAL A 43 22.07 4.26 17.87
CA VAL A 43 21.70 2.98 18.47
C VAL A 43 20.22 2.96 18.88
N ILE A 44 19.54 1.83 18.64
CA ILE A 44 18.16 1.56 19.07
C ILE A 44 18.17 0.36 20.04
N ARG A 45 17.42 0.43 21.15
CA ARG A 45 17.11 -0.72 22.02
C ARG A 45 15.64 -0.72 22.42
N PHE A 46 15.01 -1.89 22.36
CA PHE A 46 13.66 -2.12 22.86
C PHE A 46 13.75 -2.73 24.26
N ALA A 47 13.00 -2.18 25.22
CA ALA A 47 12.90 -2.70 26.58
C ALA A 47 11.77 -3.75 26.69
N PRO A 48 11.88 -4.75 27.59
CA PRO A 48 10.82 -5.74 27.80
C PRO A 48 9.48 -5.18 28.31
N ASP A 49 9.45 -3.92 28.79
CA ASP A 49 8.24 -3.21 29.19
C ASP A 49 7.57 -2.42 28.05
N GLY A 50 8.11 -2.49 26.83
CA GLY A 50 7.58 -1.84 25.62
C GLY A 50 8.23 -0.50 25.28
N ARG A 51 9.03 0.08 26.18
CA ARG A 51 9.73 1.36 25.94
C ARG A 51 10.83 1.22 24.89
N VAL A 52 11.11 2.30 24.17
CA VAL A 52 12.14 2.35 23.11
C VAL A 52 13.20 3.39 23.46
N PHE A 53 14.45 2.93 23.61
CA PHE A 53 15.61 3.77 23.88
C PHE A 53 16.34 4.04 22.56
N ILE A 54 16.55 5.31 22.22
CA ILE A 54 17.28 5.73 21.02
C ILE A 54 18.39 6.70 21.42
N ALA A 55 19.64 6.27 21.24
CA ALA A 55 20.81 7.12 21.48
C ALA A 55 21.09 8.02 20.28
N GLY A 56 21.28 9.31 20.53
CA GLY A 56 21.87 10.25 19.60
C GLY A 56 23.39 10.35 19.79
N LYS A 57 24.11 10.55 18.68
CA LYS A 57 25.58 10.68 18.60
C LYS A 57 26.14 11.72 19.59
N SER A 58 25.39 12.78 19.86
CA SER A 58 25.72 13.84 20.81
C SER A 58 25.72 13.43 22.28
N GLY A 59 25.28 12.22 22.62
CA GLY A 59 25.18 11.77 24.02
C GLY A 59 23.82 11.98 24.68
N VAL A 60 22.81 12.43 23.94
CA VAL A 60 21.42 12.43 24.43
C VAL A 60 20.81 11.07 24.17
N ILE A 61 20.24 10.42 25.18
CA ILE A 61 19.43 9.21 25.00
C ILE A 61 17.96 9.60 25.16
N ASN A 62 17.17 9.33 24.13
CA ASN A 62 15.73 9.53 24.09
C ASN A 62 14.99 8.24 24.47
N VAL A 63 13.86 8.37 25.17
CA VAL A 63 12.95 7.28 25.50
C VAL A 63 11.57 7.60 24.93
N PHE A 64 10.99 6.62 24.23
CA PHE A 64 9.59 6.59 23.84
C PHE A 64 8.84 5.57 24.69
N ASP A 65 7.62 5.89 25.10
CA ASP A 65 6.84 5.04 26.01
C ASP A 65 6.30 3.77 25.33
N SER A 66 6.21 3.75 23.99
CA SER A 66 5.78 2.60 23.20
C SER A 66 6.23 2.70 21.73
N LEU A 67 5.92 1.70 20.89
CA LEU A 67 6.13 1.78 19.45
C LEU A 67 5.33 2.90 18.75
N ASP A 68 4.12 3.21 19.25
CA ASP A 68 3.21 4.21 18.68
C ASP A 68 3.44 5.63 19.25
N ASP A 69 4.30 5.77 20.27
CA ASP A 69 4.69 7.07 20.80
C ASP A 69 5.61 7.81 19.81
N THR A 70 5.46 9.13 19.76
CA THR A 70 6.16 10.06 18.86
C THR A 70 6.80 11.25 19.59
N THR A 71 6.66 11.36 20.92
CA THR A 71 7.13 12.51 21.71
C THR A 71 8.09 12.03 22.81
N PRO A 72 9.41 11.94 22.53
CA PRO A 72 10.33 11.33 23.47
C PRO A 72 10.61 12.20 24.70
N THR A 73 10.99 11.54 25.79
CA THR A 73 11.66 12.16 26.95
C THR A 73 13.16 11.86 26.93
N ALA A 74 13.98 12.71 27.56
CA ALA A 74 15.41 12.45 27.68
C ALA A 74 15.71 11.58 28.91
N PHE A 75 16.35 10.42 28.71
CA PHE A 75 16.86 9.58 29.81
C PHE A 75 18.11 10.18 30.45
N VAL A 76 19.01 10.70 29.61
CA VAL A 76 20.27 11.32 30.02
C VAL A 76 20.73 12.29 28.94
N ASP A 77 21.50 13.29 29.35
CA ASP A 77 22.25 14.18 28.46
C ASP A 77 23.73 14.13 28.85
N LEU A 78 24.56 13.52 27.99
CA LEU A 78 26.00 13.40 28.15
C LEU A 78 26.80 14.39 27.31
N ARG A 79 26.17 15.42 26.71
CA ARG A 79 26.85 16.40 25.82
C ARG A 79 28.03 17.13 26.47
N SER A 80 28.06 17.26 27.79
CA SER A 80 29.21 17.84 28.53
C SER A 80 30.41 16.89 28.70
N LYS A 81 30.27 15.64 28.24
CA LYS A 81 31.26 14.55 28.38
C LYS A 81 31.59 13.85 27.05
N VAL A 82 30.68 13.86 26.09
CA VAL A 82 30.85 13.30 24.75
C VAL A 82 31.64 14.28 23.87
N HIS A 83 32.42 13.75 22.93
CA HIS A 83 33.06 14.53 21.87
C HIS A 83 32.38 14.21 20.51
N ASP A 84 31.30 14.91 20.17
CA ASP A 84 30.50 14.67 18.95
C ASP A 84 31.15 15.29 17.70
N TYR A 85 32.15 14.62 17.15
CA TYR A 85 32.92 15.13 16.00
C TYR A 85 33.37 14.01 15.07
N TRP A 86 32.95 14.10 13.79
CA TRP A 86 33.18 13.08 12.75
C TRP A 86 32.67 11.71 13.20
N ASP A 87 33.50 10.67 13.36
CA ASP A 87 33.04 9.34 13.78
C ASP A 87 32.73 9.29 15.28
N ARG A 88 33.31 10.19 16.08
CA ARG A 88 33.21 10.19 17.54
C ARG A 88 31.81 10.60 18.03
N GLY A 89 31.35 9.98 19.11
CA GLY A 89 30.10 10.32 19.78
C GLY A 89 29.73 9.26 20.83
N LEU A 90 28.45 9.18 21.19
CA LEU A 90 27.86 7.99 21.82
C LEU A 90 27.51 6.99 20.69
N LEU A 91 28.25 5.87 20.64
CA LEU A 91 28.25 4.94 19.50
C LEU A 91 27.71 3.55 19.84
N GLY A 92 27.72 3.16 21.11
CA GLY A 92 27.16 1.92 21.63
C GLY A 92 26.24 2.16 22.83
N MET A 93 25.13 1.42 22.89
CA MET A 93 24.18 1.42 24.01
C MET A 93 23.53 0.04 24.14
N ALA A 94 23.38 -0.47 25.37
CA ALA A 94 22.59 -1.66 25.66
C ALA A 94 21.79 -1.49 26.97
N LEU A 95 20.71 -2.26 27.12
CA LEU A 95 19.94 -2.36 28.36
C LEU A 95 20.41 -3.60 29.14
N ASP A 96 20.34 -3.57 30.46
CA ASP A 96 20.58 -4.77 31.28
C ASP A 96 19.59 -5.89 30.91
N PRO A 97 19.99 -7.19 30.85
CA PRO A 97 19.04 -8.28 30.67
C PRO A 97 17.95 -8.33 31.75
N ASN A 98 18.21 -7.75 32.93
CA ASN A 98 17.28 -7.63 34.04
C ASN A 98 16.73 -6.20 34.23
N PHE A 99 16.63 -5.42 33.15
CA PHE A 99 16.21 -4.00 33.17
C PHE A 99 14.88 -3.78 33.91
N THR A 100 13.89 -4.64 33.67
CA THR A 100 12.55 -4.57 34.27
C THR A 100 12.41 -5.38 35.57
N THR A 101 13.41 -6.20 35.92
CA THR A 101 13.37 -7.19 37.02
C THR A 101 14.30 -6.85 38.20
N GLY A 102 14.81 -5.62 38.25
CA GLY A 102 15.56 -5.09 39.41
C GLY A 102 16.95 -4.52 39.11
N ARG A 103 17.41 -4.59 37.85
CA ARG A 103 18.66 -3.96 37.39
C ARG A 103 18.39 -2.92 36.30
N PRO A 104 17.71 -1.79 36.59
CA PRO A 104 17.34 -0.78 35.61
C PRO A 104 18.54 0.07 35.16
N TYR A 105 19.50 -0.58 34.51
CA TYR A 105 20.75 -0.01 34.04
C TYR A 105 20.79 0.10 32.51
N VAL A 106 21.34 1.22 32.03
CA VAL A 106 21.65 1.46 30.62
C VAL A 106 23.17 1.57 30.48
N TYR A 107 23.77 0.72 29.67
CA TYR A 107 25.20 0.69 29.42
C TYR A 107 25.51 1.52 28.18
N VAL A 108 26.54 2.36 28.23
CA VAL A 108 26.92 3.30 27.17
C VAL A 108 28.41 3.23 26.85
N LEU A 109 28.74 3.35 25.57
CA LEU A 109 30.11 3.43 25.05
C LEU A 109 30.23 4.70 24.21
N TYR A 110 31.10 5.61 24.63
CA TYR A 110 31.19 6.93 24.04
C TYR A 110 32.61 7.50 24.00
N ALA A 111 32.87 8.28 22.95
CA ALA A 111 34.06 9.08 22.78
C ALA A 111 34.08 10.19 23.84
N TYR A 112 35.03 10.12 24.77
CA TYR A 112 35.01 10.85 26.02
C TYR A 112 35.90 12.09 25.92
N ASP A 113 35.33 13.31 26.02
CA ASP A 113 36.08 14.56 25.78
C ASP A 113 37.02 14.90 26.95
N LYS A 114 38.14 14.18 26.99
CA LYS A 114 39.21 14.21 27.98
C LYS A 114 40.41 13.49 27.36
N ALA A 115 41.63 14.01 27.50
CA ALA A 115 42.82 13.24 27.12
C ALA A 115 43.05 12.06 28.08
N PRO A 116 43.58 10.90 27.64
CA PRO A 116 43.88 9.79 28.54
C PRO A 116 44.77 10.19 29.71
N ASN A 117 45.78 11.04 29.43
CA ASN A 117 46.78 11.54 30.37
C ASN A 117 46.42 12.90 31.01
N SER A 118 45.13 13.24 31.14
CA SER A 118 44.66 14.49 31.77
C SER A 118 43.59 14.22 32.84
N ALA A 119 43.17 15.26 33.56
CA ALA A 119 41.97 15.27 34.39
C ALA A 119 40.89 16.24 33.85
N THR A 120 41.20 17.03 32.81
CA THR A 120 40.34 18.11 32.31
C THR A 120 39.28 17.60 31.33
N GLN A 121 38.04 18.03 31.54
CA GLN A 121 36.87 17.78 30.70
C GLN A 121 35.90 18.98 30.75
N PRO A 122 35.25 19.36 29.63
CA PRO A 122 35.60 18.99 28.26
C PRO A 122 37.02 19.46 27.90
N ARG A 123 37.72 18.74 27.00
CA ARG A 123 39.03 19.17 26.49
C ARG A 123 38.88 20.04 25.24
N TRP A 124 37.89 19.74 24.40
CA TRP A 124 37.77 20.30 23.04
C TRP A 124 36.38 20.89 22.74
N GLY A 125 35.33 20.45 23.45
CA GLY A 125 33.97 20.99 23.34
C GLY A 125 33.40 20.86 21.92
N ASP A 126 33.38 19.64 21.40
CA ASP A 126 32.96 19.27 20.04
C ASP A 126 33.73 19.96 18.89
N THR A 127 34.78 20.72 19.17
CA THR A 127 35.59 21.43 18.16
C THR A 127 37.05 21.00 18.20
N CYS A 128 37.61 20.58 17.07
CA CYS A 128 39.04 20.33 16.98
C CYS A 128 39.79 21.57 16.48
N PRO A 129 40.47 22.35 17.34
CA PRO A 129 41.23 23.53 16.92
C PRO A 129 42.43 23.13 16.05
N THR A 130 42.92 24.07 15.25
CA THR A 130 44.10 23.87 14.37
C THR A 130 45.17 24.92 14.70
N PRO A 131 46.35 24.51 15.23
CA PRO A 131 46.73 23.17 15.66
C PRO A 131 45.92 22.67 16.89
N PRO A 132 45.87 21.35 17.18
CA PRO A 132 46.54 20.25 16.48
C PRO A 132 45.96 19.90 15.10
N GLY A 133 44.68 20.23 14.86
CA GLY A 133 43.95 19.91 13.64
C GLY A 133 43.43 18.47 13.61
N PRO A 134 42.24 18.22 13.03
CA PRO A 134 41.58 16.90 13.09
C PRO A 134 42.33 15.82 12.30
N THR A 135 43.02 16.21 11.23
CA THR A 135 43.79 15.35 10.33
C THR A 135 45.26 15.78 10.25
N GLY A 136 45.74 16.50 11.27
CA GLY A 136 47.15 16.87 11.47
C GLY A 136 47.72 16.07 12.64
N ASP A 137 47.99 16.74 13.76
CA ASP A 137 48.44 16.11 15.00
C ASP A 137 47.33 15.29 15.71
N GLY A 138 46.06 15.57 15.41
CA GLY A 138 44.89 14.89 15.99
C GLY A 138 44.44 15.47 17.34
N CYS A 139 43.12 15.65 17.51
CA CYS A 139 42.54 16.07 18.80
C CYS A 139 42.40 14.88 19.75
N VAL A 140 43.49 14.52 20.42
CA VAL A 140 43.57 13.33 21.28
C VAL A 140 42.54 13.34 22.42
N ILE A 141 41.77 12.26 22.54
CA ILE A 141 40.83 11.98 23.64
C ILE A 141 40.94 10.51 24.10
N SER A 142 40.09 10.10 25.06
CA SER A 142 39.87 8.70 25.44
C SER A 142 38.50 8.19 24.93
N GLY A 143 38.28 6.88 25.04
CA GLY A 143 36.96 6.27 25.00
C GLY A 143 36.51 5.88 26.40
N ARG A 144 35.20 5.84 26.67
CA ARG A 144 34.66 5.45 27.98
C ARG A 144 33.50 4.47 27.83
N LEU A 145 33.55 3.41 28.65
CA LEU A 145 32.45 2.51 28.94
C LEU A 145 31.87 2.83 30.32
N SER A 146 30.57 3.08 30.39
CA SER A 146 29.87 3.38 31.63
C SER A 146 28.54 2.63 31.77
N ARG A 147 28.12 2.41 33.01
CA ARG A 147 26.77 1.97 33.40
C ARG A 147 26.01 3.14 34.01
N LEU A 148 24.87 3.50 33.43
CA LEU A 148 23.95 4.51 33.93
C LEU A 148 22.83 3.81 34.71
N ALA A 149 22.50 4.31 35.91
CA ALA A 149 21.27 3.94 36.60
C ALA A 149 20.09 4.81 36.12
N ALA A 150 18.85 4.33 36.31
CA ALA A 150 17.63 5.03 35.88
C ALA A 150 17.38 6.41 36.54
N ASN A 151 18.18 6.81 37.52
CA ASN A 151 18.20 8.14 38.12
C ASN A 151 19.27 9.07 37.49
N GLY A 152 19.97 8.63 36.43
CA GLY A 152 21.06 9.35 35.77
C GLY A 152 22.46 9.17 36.40
N THR A 153 22.62 8.40 37.49
CA THR A 153 23.94 8.17 38.09
C THR A 153 24.84 7.33 37.17
N GLU A 154 26.00 7.89 36.77
CA GLU A 154 27.02 7.21 35.98
C GLU A 154 28.02 6.45 36.87
N THR A 155 28.21 5.15 36.62
CA THR A 155 29.36 4.35 37.07
C THR A 155 30.30 4.14 35.88
N VAL A 156 31.54 4.61 35.96
CA VAL A 156 32.57 4.32 34.94
C VAL A 156 33.08 2.89 35.12
N LEU A 157 33.21 2.14 34.01
CA LEU A 157 33.69 0.75 34.02
C LEU A 157 35.08 0.60 33.39
N ILE A 158 35.35 1.31 32.28
CA ILE A 158 36.62 1.28 31.53
C ILE A 158 36.86 2.64 30.88
N GLU A 159 38.12 3.12 30.89
CA GLU A 159 38.56 4.34 30.21
C GLU A 159 39.93 4.17 29.52
N ASP A 160 40.38 2.93 29.33
CA ASP A 160 41.76 2.55 28.97
C ASP A 160 42.02 2.54 27.45
N TRP A 161 41.42 3.50 26.71
CA TRP A 161 41.58 3.68 25.27
C TRP A 161 42.36 4.96 24.94
N CYS A 162 43.14 4.95 23.86
CA CYS A 162 43.59 6.20 23.22
C CYS A 162 42.84 6.43 21.91
N GLN A 163 42.57 7.70 21.60
CA GLN A 163 41.84 8.12 20.42
C GLN A 163 42.49 9.41 19.89
N GLN A 164 43.57 9.29 19.10
CA GLN A 164 44.30 10.46 18.58
C GLN A 164 43.48 11.18 17.51
N TYR A 165 42.98 10.43 16.54
CA TYR A 165 42.23 10.95 15.39
C TYR A 165 40.70 10.87 15.61
N PRO A 166 39.91 11.64 14.84
CA PRO A 166 38.45 11.67 14.96
C PRO A 166 37.74 10.55 14.18
N SER A 167 38.51 9.66 13.55
CA SER A 167 38.10 8.46 12.82
C SER A 167 38.15 7.19 13.68
N HIS A 168 37.41 6.16 13.27
CA HIS A 168 37.53 4.76 13.75
C HIS A 168 37.42 4.60 15.29
N SER A 169 36.53 5.36 15.93
CA SER A 169 36.69 5.60 17.37
C SER A 169 36.26 4.41 18.26
N LEU A 170 34.97 4.26 18.49
CA LEU A 170 34.40 3.15 19.27
C LEU A 170 33.27 2.48 18.45
N GLY A 171 32.95 1.23 18.76
CA GLY A 171 31.94 0.46 18.04
C GLY A 171 30.61 0.37 18.80
N SER A 172 30.03 -0.81 18.78
CA SER A 172 28.87 -1.19 19.59
C SER A 172 29.27 -1.78 20.94
N LEU A 173 28.28 -1.88 21.82
CA LEU A 173 28.31 -2.76 23.00
C LEU A 173 26.99 -3.55 23.04
N ASP A 174 27.02 -4.77 23.57
CA ASP A 174 25.79 -5.55 23.80
C ASP A 174 26.01 -6.67 24.83
N PHE A 175 24.91 -7.25 25.31
CA PHE A 175 24.97 -8.44 26.16
C PHE A 175 25.04 -9.73 25.34
N GLY A 176 25.94 -10.62 25.72
CA GLY A 176 25.99 -11.99 25.19
C GLY A 176 24.94 -12.91 25.84
N PRO A 177 24.70 -14.10 25.28
CA PRO A 177 23.78 -15.10 25.84
C PRO A 177 24.27 -15.68 27.18
N ASP A 178 25.52 -15.40 27.57
CA ASP A 178 26.13 -15.71 28.86
C ASP A 178 25.88 -14.62 29.93
N GLY A 179 25.17 -13.54 29.60
CA GLY A 179 24.93 -12.39 30.48
C GLY A 179 26.14 -11.48 30.68
N GLN A 180 27.24 -11.72 29.97
CA GLN A 180 28.42 -10.84 29.99
C GLN A 180 28.26 -9.66 29.03
N LEU A 181 28.95 -8.56 29.31
CA LEU A 181 28.93 -7.37 28.48
C LEU A 181 30.07 -7.43 27.47
N TYR A 182 29.76 -7.29 26.20
CA TYR A 182 30.72 -7.26 25.10
C TYR A 182 30.82 -5.84 24.54
N VAL A 183 32.03 -5.44 24.16
CA VAL A 183 32.36 -4.04 23.83
C VAL A 183 33.35 -4.04 22.68
N SER A 184 33.12 -3.22 21.66
CA SER A 184 33.98 -3.14 20.47
C SER A 184 34.55 -1.74 20.27
N SER A 185 35.76 -1.65 19.73
CA SER A 185 36.43 -0.36 19.50
C SER A 185 37.44 -0.43 18.38
N GLY A 186 37.52 0.63 17.57
CA GLY A 186 38.48 0.73 16.48
C GLY A 186 39.86 1.19 16.92
N ASP A 187 40.74 1.35 15.92
CA ASP A 187 42.14 1.69 16.11
C ASP A 187 42.35 3.13 16.62
N GLY A 188 41.42 4.05 16.35
CA GLY A 188 41.55 5.47 16.67
C GLY A 188 42.77 6.12 16.01
N ALA A 189 43.15 5.64 14.81
CA ALA A 189 44.33 6.00 14.04
C ALA A 189 43.98 6.89 12.82
N SER A 190 45.02 7.45 12.16
CA SER A 190 44.82 8.27 10.95
C SER A 190 44.31 7.42 9.79
N PHE A 191 43.32 7.93 9.05
CA PHE A 191 42.83 7.33 7.81
C PHE A 191 43.55 7.86 6.55
N ASN A 192 44.48 8.82 6.69
CA ASN A 192 45.13 9.47 5.54
C ASN A 192 46.49 8.85 5.17
N TRP A 193 47.14 8.13 6.08
CA TRP A 193 48.46 7.52 5.88
C TRP A 193 48.64 6.30 6.80
N ALA A 194 49.73 5.55 6.61
CA ALA A 194 50.12 4.49 7.52
C ALA A 194 50.58 5.08 8.87
N ASP A 195 49.63 5.20 9.80
CA ASP A 195 49.85 5.66 11.16
C ASP A 195 50.47 4.53 12.01
N TYR A 196 51.67 4.79 12.51
CA TYR A 196 52.41 4.01 13.49
C TYR A 196 52.69 4.82 14.78
N GLY A 197 51.98 5.92 15.01
CA GLY A 197 52.10 6.81 16.17
C GLY A 197 53.12 7.95 16.02
N GLN A 198 53.53 8.28 14.80
CA GLN A 198 54.63 9.22 14.51
C GLN A 198 54.30 10.70 14.69
N ASP A 199 53.02 11.06 14.68
CA ASP A 199 52.54 12.44 14.71
C ASP A 199 51.97 12.82 16.08
N GLY A 200 51.63 14.10 16.28
CA GLY A 200 50.99 14.59 17.48
C GLY A 200 51.77 15.69 18.20
N ASN A 201 51.08 16.43 19.06
CA ASN A 201 51.67 17.45 19.92
C ASN A 201 51.26 17.22 21.39
N PRO A 202 52.14 16.63 22.23
CA PRO A 202 53.45 16.08 21.90
C PRO A 202 53.36 14.82 21.01
N VAL A 203 54.45 14.49 20.30
CA VAL A 203 54.57 13.32 19.42
C VAL A 203 54.30 12.03 20.20
N ASN A 204 53.69 11.02 19.56
CA ASN A 204 53.22 9.81 20.23
C ASN A 204 52.34 10.14 21.47
N PRO A 205 51.24 10.90 21.32
CA PRO A 205 50.48 11.43 22.47
C PRO A 205 49.76 10.33 23.27
N CYS A 206 49.60 9.13 22.70
CA CYS A 206 49.11 7.93 23.38
C CYS A 206 50.17 7.28 24.30
N GLY A 207 51.46 7.57 24.10
CA GLY A 207 52.55 6.97 24.85
C GLY A 207 52.81 5.50 24.50
N ASP A 208 52.63 5.12 23.24
CA ASP A 208 52.79 3.74 22.79
C ASP A 208 54.26 3.25 22.79
N PRO A 209 54.50 1.95 23.07
CA PRO A 209 55.83 1.36 23.08
C PRO A 209 56.54 1.44 21.72
N PRO A 210 57.89 1.44 21.70
CA PRO A 210 58.80 1.32 22.83
C PRO A 210 59.06 2.64 23.58
N GLY A 211 58.46 3.75 23.14
CA GLY A 211 58.62 5.06 23.75
C GLY A 211 57.62 5.36 24.87
N THR A 212 57.60 6.63 25.25
CA THR A 212 56.56 7.27 26.08
C THR A 212 56.02 8.50 25.35
N ALA A 213 55.02 9.19 25.91
CA ALA A 213 54.49 10.40 25.28
C ALA A 213 55.56 11.49 25.16
N GLY A 214 55.74 12.03 23.95
CA GLY A 214 56.83 12.93 23.56
C GLY A 214 58.06 12.25 22.95
N ALA A 215 58.15 10.92 22.94
CA ALA A 215 59.25 10.21 22.30
C ALA A 215 58.95 9.93 20.81
N THR A 216 59.86 10.35 19.92
CA THR A 216 59.77 10.08 18.47
C THR A 216 59.92 8.59 18.17
N PRO A 217 58.92 7.92 17.55
CA PRO A 217 59.00 6.49 17.28
C PRO A 217 59.72 6.16 15.96
N SER A 218 60.47 5.05 15.95
CA SER A 218 60.99 4.44 14.71
C SER A 218 59.96 3.50 14.11
N ALA A 219 59.68 3.62 12.80
CA ALA A 219 58.64 2.85 12.10
C ALA A 219 58.77 1.33 12.30
N SER A 220 59.98 0.78 12.20
CA SER A 220 60.25 -0.66 12.29
C SER A 220 60.01 -1.27 13.68
N SER A 221 59.98 -0.46 14.74
CA SER A 221 59.84 -0.91 16.14
C SER A 221 58.63 -0.34 16.86
N SER A 222 57.96 0.68 16.29
CA SER A 222 56.80 1.33 16.90
C SER A 222 55.61 0.38 17.02
N GLN A 223 54.71 0.69 17.96
CA GLN A 223 53.49 -0.06 18.21
C GLN A 223 52.26 0.86 18.35
N GLY A 224 52.41 2.15 18.06
CA GLY A 224 51.35 3.16 18.10
C GLY A 224 50.52 3.24 16.82
N GLY A 225 49.68 4.26 16.71
CA GLY A 225 48.83 4.44 15.53
C GLY A 225 47.88 3.26 15.35
N ALA A 226 47.78 2.71 14.13
CA ALA A 226 46.96 1.53 13.86
C ALA A 226 47.55 0.22 14.43
N LEU A 227 48.86 0.18 14.74
CA LEU A 227 49.51 -1.00 15.33
C LEU A 227 49.01 -1.31 16.75
N ARG A 228 48.27 -0.38 17.37
CA ARG A 228 47.50 -0.64 18.59
C ARG A 228 46.47 -1.76 18.44
N SER A 229 45.94 -2.01 17.24
CA SER A 229 45.08 -3.17 16.97
C SER A 229 45.81 -4.51 17.18
N GLN A 230 47.14 -4.52 17.13
CA GLN A 230 47.98 -5.69 17.43
C GLN A 230 48.47 -5.70 18.91
N ALA A 231 47.95 -4.84 19.79
CA ALA A 231 48.46 -4.67 21.15
C ALA A 231 48.40 -5.96 22.02
N PHE A 232 47.52 -6.91 21.68
CA PHE A 232 47.47 -8.22 22.34
C PHE A 232 48.77 -9.04 22.15
N ARG A 233 49.49 -8.85 21.03
CA ARG A 233 50.77 -9.53 20.73
C ARG A 233 52.00 -8.87 21.37
N ARG A 234 51.84 -7.76 22.11
CA ARG A 234 52.97 -7.07 22.77
C ARG A 234 53.70 -8.00 23.77
N PRO A 235 55.04 -7.93 23.90
CA PRO A 235 55.79 -8.66 24.93
C PRO A 235 55.25 -8.44 26.35
N ALA A 236 55.52 -9.40 27.24
CA ALA A 236 55.17 -9.26 28.66
C ALA A 236 55.86 -8.03 29.27
N GLY A 237 55.12 -7.26 30.08
CA GLY A 237 55.60 -6.00 30.67
C GLY A 237 55.34 -4.75 29.82
N GLN A 238 54.91 -4.89 28.55
CA GLN A 238 54.40 -3.77 27.76
C GLN A 238 52.88 -3.69 27.85
N ALA A 239 52.36 -2.50 28.16
CA ALA A 239 50.93 -2.27 28.36
C ALA A 239 50.11 -2.49 27.08
N VAL A 240 48.92 -3.09 27.23
CA VAL A 240 48.02 -3.41 26.12
C VAL A 240 46.95 -2.33 25.95
N ALA A 241 46.86 -1.75 24.76
CA ALA A 241 45.74 -0.91 24.35
C ALA A 241 44.50 -1.76 24.05
N LEU A 242 43.31 -1.21 24.29
CA LEU A 242 42.02 -1.85 23.96
C LEU A 242 41.55 -1.56 22.51
N ASN A 243 42.26 -0.72 21.78
CA ASN A 243 41.95 -0.35 20.40
C ASN A 243 41.96 -1.56 19.43
N GLY A 244 41.13 -1.51 18.39
CA GLY A 244 41.07 -2.53 17.33
C GLY A 244 40.67 -3.92 17.82
N SER A 245 39.74 -3.99 18.77
CA SER A 245 39.43 -5.22 19.50
C SER A 245 37.96 -5.33 19.92
N ILE A 246 37.56 -6.55 20.29
CA ILE A 246 36.32 -6.87 20.99
C ILE A 246 36.66 -7.44 22.37
N LEU A 247 36.04 -6.86 23.39
CA LEU A 247 36.19 -7.19 24.81
C LEU A 247 34.99 -8.01 25.30
N ARG A 248 35.20 -8.76 26.39
CA ARG A 248 34.17 -9.45 27.17
C ARG A 248 34.42 -9.20 28.65
N VAL A 249 33.48 -8.55 29.34
CA VAL A 249 33.66 -8.03 30.70
C VAL A 249 32.47 -8.29 31.61
N ASN A 250 32.74 -8.21 32.91
CA ASN A 250 31.73 -8.20 33.96
C ASN A 250 30.97 -6.85 33.97
N PRO A 251 29.63 -6.84 33.85
CA PRO A 251 28.85 -5.61 33.71
C PRO A 251 28.83 -4.72 34.96
N ASP A 252 29.11 -5.26 36.16
CA ASP A 252 29.10 -4.45 37.39
C ASP A 252 30.46 -3.82 37.72
N THR A 253 31.56 -4.31 37.13
CA THR A 253 32.94 -3.93 37.53
C THR A 253 33.87 -3.54 36.38
N GLY A 254 33.54 -3.82 35.12
CA GLY A 254 34.45 -3.58 33.99
C GLY A 254 35.71 -4.46 33.99
N ALA A 255 35.83 -5.42 34.91
CA ALA A 255 36.87 -6.43 34.90
C ALA A 255 36.62 -7.47 33.80
N ALA A 256 37.66 -8.16 33.37
CA ALA A 256 37.52 -9.33 32.49
C ALA A 256 36.60 -10.39 33.12
N SER A 257 35.78 -11.06 32.31
CA SER A 257 35.00 -12.21 32.76
C SER A 257 35.93 -13.37 33.16
N SER A 258 35.58 -14.11 34.21
CA SER A 258 36.45 -15.07 34.92
C SER A 258 36.91 -16.27 34.08
N ASP A 259 36.25 -16.51 32.96
CA ASP A 259 36.44 -17.58 31.98
C ASP A 259 37.01 -17.07 30.65
N ASN A 260 37.42 -15.80 30.56
CA ASN A 260 38.09 -15.26 29.38
C ASN A 260 39.39 -16.02 29.07
N PRO A 261 39.74 -16.22 27.78
CA PRO A 261 40.87 -17.06 27.36
C PRO A 261 42.23 -16.57 27.86
N ALA A 262 42.35 -15.26 28.12
CA ALA A 262 43.57 -14.62 28.61
C ALA A 262 43.56 -14.35 30.12
N ILE A 263 42.57 -14.85 30.89
CA ILE A 263 42.30 -14.43 32.28
C ILE A 263 43.48 -14.59 33.26
N GLY A 264 44.42 -15.51 32.97
CA GLY A 264 45.65 -15.70 33.75
C GLY A 264 46.77 -14.69 33.49
N ASN A 265 46.59 -13.74 32.56
CA ASN A 265 47.62 -12.74 32.24
C ASN A 265 47.69 -11.60 33.27
N ALA A 266 48.88 -11.05 33.51
CA ALA A 266 49.06 -9.94 34.45
C ALA A 266 48.38 -8.63 33.96
N ASP A 267 48.45 -8.34 32.65
CA ASP A 267 47.87 -7.13 32.06
C ASP A 267 46.33 -7.20 32.12
N VAL A 268 45.71 -6.14 32.64
CA VAL A 268 44.25 -6.07 32.83
C VAL A 268 43.47 -5.93 31.51
N ASN A 269 44.06 -5.29 30.50
CA ASN A 269 43.46 -5.13 29.18
C ASN A 269 43.59 -6.41 28.36
N ARG A 270 44.73 -7.10 28.43
CA ARG A 270 44.90 -8.41 27.78
C ARG A 270 43.88 -9.43 28.26
N ARG A 271 43.53 -9.42 29.55
CA ARG A 271 42.48 -10.27 30.13
C ARG A 271 41.08 -9.97 29.57
N ARG A 272 40.78 -8.72 29.20
CA ARG A 272 39.46 -8.27 28.71
C ARG A 272 39.20 -8.66 27.24
N ILE A 273 40.24 -8.77 26.42
CA ILE A 273 40.16 -8.99 24.97
C ILE A 273 39.79 -10.45 24.63
N VAL A 274 38.82 -10.62 23.72
CA VAL A 274 38.42 -11.92 23.12
C VAL A 274 38.62 -12.00 21.61
N ALA A 275 38.77 -10.86 20.92
CA ALA A 275 39.26 -10.78 19.54
C ALA A 275 40.01 -9.44 19.33
N TYR A 276 41.04 -9.42 18.47
CA TYR A 276 41.82 -8.22 18.13
C TYR A 276 42.29 -8.25 16.67
N GLY A 277 43.09 -7.25 16.28
CA GLY A 277 43.56 -7.12 14.90
C GLY A 277 42.46 -6.66 13.95
N MET A 278 41.53 -5.86 14.47
CA MET A 278 40.44 -5.22 13.71
C MET A 278 40.76 -3.74 13.50
N ARG A 279 40.16 -3.11 12.48
CA ARG A 279 40.37 -1.68 12.17
C ARG A 279 39.36 -0.80 12.89
N ASN A 280 38.10 -1.03 12.62
CA ASN A 280 36.95 -0.39 13.25
C ASN A 280 35.78 -1.39 13.25
N PRO A 281 35.71 -2.31 14.22
CA PRO A 281 34.62 -3.26 14.38
C PRO A 281 33.37 -2.54 14.90
N PHE A 282 32.82 -1.66 14.07
CA PHE A 282 31.85 -0.63 14.46
C PHE A 282 30.53 -1.23 14.93
N ARG A 283 30.17 -2.41 14.43
CA ARG A 283 28.96 -3.15 14.80
C ARG A 283 29.24 -4.64 14.92
N PHE A 284 28.77 -5.24 16.00
CA PHE A 284 28.70 -6.70 16.14
C PHE A 284 27.31 -7.15 16.59
N THR A 285 27.05 -8.45 16.41
CA THR A 285 25.83 -9.14 16.83
C THR A 285 26.18 -10.59 17.21
N PHE A 286 25.25 -11.32 17.82
CA PHE A 286 25.41 -12.74 18.14
C PHE A 286 24.55 -13.59 17.20
N ARG A 287 25.07 -14.74 16.76
CA ARG A 287 24.26 -15.71 15.99
C ARG A 287 23.25 -16.40 16.92
N PRO A 288 21.94 -16.36 16.62
CA PRO A 288 20.89 -16.90 17.50
C PRO A 288 21.15 -18.33 17.98
N GLY A 289 20.84 -18.59 19.26
CA GLY A 289 21.09 -19.88 19.91
C GLY A 289 22.57 -20.22 20.16
N THR A 290 23.51 -19.31 19.90
CA THR A 290 24.95 -19.53 20.06
C THR A 290 25.67 -18.34 20.70
N GLY A 291 26.89 -18.56 21.21
CA GLY A 291 27.80 -17.49 21.63
C GLY A 291 28.71 -16.95 20.52
N GLU A 292 28.45 -17.25 19.24
CA GLU A 292 29.31 -16.77 18.15
C GLU A 292 29.14 -15.26 17.93
N ILE A 293 30.22 -14.49 18.06
CA ILE A 293 30.24 -13.06 17.72
C ILE A 293 30.44 -12.92 16.21
N TRP A 294 29.57 -12.16 15.57
CA TRP A 294 29.70 -11.72 14.19
C TRP A 294 29.88 -10.20 14.17
N SER A 295 30.94 -9.69 13.52
CA SER A 295 31.29 -8.26 13.55
C SER A 295 31.60 -7.72 12.17
N GLY A 296 31.00 -6.58 11.82
CA GLY A 296 31.37 -5.79 10.65
C GLY A 296 32.55 -4.91 10.98
N ASP A 297 33.65 -5.05 10.24
CA ASP A 297 34.88 -4.28 10.41
C ASP A 297 35.12 -3.38 9.19
N VAL A 298 35.25 -2.06 9.44
CA VAL A 298 35.38 -1.04 8.40
C VAL A 298 36.84 -0.90 8.00
N GLY A 299 37.17 -1.40 6.81
CA GLY A 299 38.51 -1.36 6.21
C GLY A 299 38.90 0.04 5.73
N TRP A 300 40.00 0.13 4.98
CA TRP A 300 40.65 1.43 4.69
C TRP A 300 40.32 1.95 3.29
N ASN A 301 40.74 1.23 2.25
CA ASN A 301 40.64 1.67 0.86
C ASN A 301 40.17 0.55 -0.08
N THR A 302 40.24 -0.71 0.38
CA THR A 302 40.10 -1.89 -0.47
C THR A 302 38.89 -2.71 -0.08
N TYR A 303 38.77 -3.14 1.17
CA TYR A 303 37.76 -4.13 1.58
C TYR A 303 36.95 -3.67 2.79
N GLU A 304 35.70 -4.13 2.86
CA GLU A 304 34.95 -4.22 4.12
C GLU A 304 34.82 -5.68 4.52
N GLU A 305 34.76 -5.97 5.82
CA GLU A 305 34.80 -7.34 6.34
C GLU A 305 33.60 -7.69 7.23
N ILE A 306 33.19 -8.96 7.16
CA ILE A 306 32.37 -9.62 8.18
C ILE A 306 33.22 -10.71 8.82
N ASN A 307 33.55 -10.51 10.10
CA ASN A 307 34.42 -11.36 10.91
C ASN A 307 33.60 -12.23 11.89
N ARG A 308 34.04 -13.46 12.16
CA ARG A 308 33.28 -14.49 12.90
C ARG A 308 34.10 -15.16 14.00
N THR A 309 33.86 -14.76 15.25
CA THR A 309 34.53 -15.33 16.43
C THR A 309 33.64 -16.42 17.05
N GLN A 310 33.85 -17.66 16.60
CA GLN A 310 33.00 -18.82 16.96
C GLN A 310 33.21 -19.38 18.38
N ASN A 311 34.43 -19.27 18.89
CA ASN A 311 34.87 -19.95 20.10
C ASN A 311 35.74 -18.99 20.91
N LEU A 312 35.32 -18.67 22.14
CA LEU A 312 36.00 -17.71 23.01
C LEU A 312 37.14 -18.33 23.83
N ALA A 313 37.37 -19.64 23.79
CA ALA A 313 38.54 -20.28 24.41
C ALA A 313 39.87 -19.95 23.71
N GLN A 314 39.83 -19.23 22.57
CA GLN A 314 41.00 -18.73 21.85
C GLN A 314 40.74 -17.30 21.36
N VAL A 315 41.69 -16.40 21.63
CA VAL A 315 41.64 -15.02 21.12
C VAL A 315 42.06 -15.00 19.65
N ARG A 316 41.15 -14.60 18.75
CA ARG A 316 41.45 -14.45 17.31
C ARG A 316 42.12 -13.11 17.00
N ASN A 317 43.06 -13.16 16.07
CA ASN A 317 43.65 -11.99 15.41
C ASN A 317 43.07 -11.90 13.99
N TYR A 318 42.53 -10.75 13.58
CA TYR A 318 42.02 -10.53 12.21
C TYR A 318 43.01 -9.78 11.30
N GLY A 319 44.19 -9.43 11.81
CA GLY A 319 45.35 -9.06 11.00
C GLY A 319 45.58 -7.58 10.72
N TRP A 320 44.61 -6.68 10.95
CA TRP A 320 44.82 -5.24 10.81
C TRP A 320 45.91 -4.73 11.77
N PRO A 321 46.84 -3.84 11.34
CA PRO A 321 46.95 -3.19 10.03
C PRO A 321 47.87 -3.91 9.02
N CYS A 322 48.29 -5.13 9.30
CA CYS A 322 49.20 -5.90 8.44
C CYS A 322 48.45 -6.53 7.25
N TYR A 323 47.15 -6.76 7.39
CA TYR A 323 46.24 -7.26 6.36
C TYR A 323 45.03 -6.33 6.20
N GLU A 324 44.44 -6.33 5.01
CA GLU A 324 43.11 -5.76 4.71
C GLU A 324 42.38 -6.79 3.83
N GLY A 325 41.33 -7.42 4.35
CA GLY A 325 40.74 -8.62 3.74
C GLY A 325 41.62 -9.85 3.93
N THR A 326 42.23 -10.34 2.85
CA THR A 326 43.20 -11.47 2.87
C THR A 326 44.59 -11.15 2.31
N PRO A 327 44.78 -10.16 1.40
CA PRO A 327 46.13 -9.69 1.05
C PRO A 327 46.86 -9.01 2.21
N LYS A 328 48.20 -9.04 2.18
CA LYS A 328 49.02 -8.11 2.95
C LYS A 328 48.68 -6.67 2.55
N LEU A 329 48.57 -5.77 3.53
CA LEU A 329 48.44 -4.35 3.26
C LEU A 329 49.81 -3.73 2.99
N GLY A 330 50.12 -3.50 1.70
CA GLY A 330 51.42 -3.04 1.22
C GLY A 330 51.95 -1.76 1.88
N ALA A 331 51.07 -0.89 2.39
CA ALA A 331 51.46 0.30 3.15
C ALA A 331 52.21 -0.07 4.45
N TYR A 332 51.71 -1.04 5.23
CA TYR A 332 52.35 -1.47 6.49
C TYR A 332 53.45 -2.51 6.28
N ASP A 333 53.35 -3.32 5.23
CA ASP A 333 54.46 -4.16 4.72
C ASP A 333 55.70 -3.30 4.39
N SER A 334 55.51 -2.14 3.73
CA SER A 334 56.61 -1.23 3.38
C SER A 334 57.28 -0.55 4.58
N LEU A 335 56.61 -0.49 5.74
CA LEU A 335 57.19 0.02 6.98
C LEU A 335 58.09 -1.00 7.70
N ASN A 336 58.09 -2.27 7.27
CA ASN A 336 58.92 -3.36 7.82
C ASN A 336 58.81 -3.43 9.36
N THR A 337 57.57 -3.38 9.87
CA THR A 337 57.31 -3.30 11.31
C THR A 337 57.49 -4.65 11.97
N THR A 338 58.19 -4.71 13.10
CA THR A 338 58.42 -5.95 13.86
C THR A 338 57.11 -6.67 14.17
N SER A 339 56.02 -5.93 14.40
CA SER A 339 54.68 -6.47 14.64
C SER A 339 54.07 -7.15 13.40
N CYS A 340 54.27 -6.62 12.20
CA CYS A 340 53.75 -7.22 10.97
C CYS A 340 54.65 -8.33 10.43
N GLU A 341 55.97 -8.17 10.40
CA GLU A 341 56.87 -9.23 9.91
C GLU A 341 56.78 -10.52 10.73
N SER A 342 56.61 -10.41 12.04
CA SER A 342 56.31 -11.55 12.90
C SER A 342 54.96 -12.18 12.56
N LEU A 343 53.90 -11.40 12.33
CA LEU A 343 52.57 -11.93 11.99
C LEU A 343 52.54 -12.60 10.61
N TYR A 344 53.26 -12.04 9.63
CA TYR A 344 53.44 -12.63 8.30
C TYR A 344 54.22 -13.95 8.37
N THR A 345 55.21 -14.05 9.26
CA THR A 345 56.00 -15.27 9.49
C THR A 345 55.22 -16.32 10.27
N GLU A 346 54.40 -15.90 11.24
CA GLU A 346 53.50 -16.76 12.03
C GLU A 346 52.34 -17.33 11.20
N GLY A 347 51.90 -16.62 10.15
CA GLY A 347 50.64 -16.93 9.45
C GLY A 347 49.41 -16.76 10.33
N GLY A 348 49.53 -16.03 11.45
CA GLY A 348 48.56 -16.02 12.56
C GLY A 348 47.32 -15.14 12.36
N ALA A 349 47.05 -14.66 11.14
CA ALA A 349 45.87 -13.85 10.82
C ALA A 349 44.67 -14.74 10.44
N THR A 350 43.51 -14.47 11.05
CA THR A 350 42.24 -15.12 10.74
C THR A 350 41.61 -14.40 9.56
N ALA A 351 41.43 -15.09 8.43
CA ALA A 351 40.72 -14.54 7.28
C ALA A 351 39.25 -14.20 7.63
N PRO A 352 38.69 -13.11 7.06
CA PRO A 352 37.28 -12.77 7.25
C PRO A 352 36.34 -13.82 6.67
N TYR A 353 35.15 -13.96 7.27
CA TYR A 353 34.13 -14.89 6.78
C TYR A 353 33.54 -14.41 5.44
N PHE A 354 33.48 -13.09 5.25
CA PHE A 354 33.19 -12.46 3.98
C PHE A 354 33.94 -11.13 3.90
N ALA A 355 34.51 -10.82 2.74
CA ALA A 355 35.06 -9.51 2.43
C ALA A 355 34.55 -9.05 1.07
N TYR A 356 34.26 -7.75 0.92
CA TYR A 356 33.78 -7.19 -0.35
C TYR A 356 34.54 -5.91 -0.74
N HIS A 357 34.94 -5.83 -2.01
CA HIS A 357 35.79 -4.74 -2.49
C HIS A 357 34.97 -3.45 -2.64
N HIS A 358 35.54 -2.31 -2.21
CA HIS A 358 34.99 -0.96 -2.37
C HIS A 358 34.54 -0.65 -3.81
N ASN A 359 35.24 -1.18 -4.82
CA ASN A 359 34.93 -0.94 -6.24
C ASN A 359 33.91 -1.92 -6.85
N GLU A 360 33.59 -3.02 -6.18
CA GLU A 360 32.77 -4.11 -6.71
C GLU A 360 31.36 -4.14 -6.12
N LYS A 361 30.39 -4.67 -6.85
CA LYS A 361 29.04 -4.88 -6.32
C LYS A 361 29.03 -6.02 -5.33
N VAL A 362 28.33 -5.85 -4.22
CA VAL A 362 28.06 -6.93 -3.25
C VAL A 362 27.20 -7.98 -3.94
N VAL A 363 26.12 -7.54 -4.61
CA VAL A 363 25.19 -8.39 -5.37
C VAL A 363 25.27 -8.06 -6.86
N PRO A 364 25.47 -9.04 -7.76
CA PRO A 364 25.52 -8.81 -9.20
C PRO A 364 24.27 -8.07 -9.73
N GLY A 365 24.49 -6.95 -10.42
CA GLY A 365 23.42 -6.15 -11.04
C GLY A 365 22.67 -5.19 -10.11
N GLU A 366 23.08 -5.05 -8.85
CA GLU A 366 22.42 -4.16 -7.88
C GLU A 366 22.55 -2.65 -8.19
N THR A 367 21.69 -1.84 -7.57
CA THR A 367 21.67 -0.37 -7.73
C THR A 367 22.45 0.40 -6.65
N CYS A 368 23.12 -0.30 -5.72
CA CYS A 368 24.01 0.29 -4.72
C CYS A 368 25.24 0.95 -5.38
N THR A 369 25.80 1.98 -4.75
CA THR A 369 27.03 2.64 -5.24
C THR A 369 28.29 1.79 -4.97
N THR A 370 29.39 2.20 -5.59
CA THR A 370 30.75 1.63 -5.48
C THR A 370 31.77 2.77 -5.60
N GLY A 371 33.02 2.52 -5.22
CA GLY A 371 34.08 3.53 -5.09
C GLY A 371 34.16 4.16 -3.70
N SER A 372 33.39 3.64 -2.74
CA SER A 372 33.41 3.94 -1.31
C SER A 372 32.71 2.79 -0.59
N SER A 373 33.09 2.53 0.65
CA SER A 373 32.45 1.53 1.50
C SER A 373 32.62 1.86 2.99
N SER A 374 31.68 1.40 3.82
CA SER A 374 31.67 1.54 5.29
C SER A 374 30.61 0.62 5.90
N ILE A 375 30.96 -0.61 6.31
CA ILE A 375 30.04 -1.56 6.94
C ILE A 375 29.53 -1.03 8.29
N SER A 376 28.22 -0.85 8.38
CA SER A 376 27.61 0.10 9.32
C SER A 376 26.51 -0.50 10.19
N GLY A 377 26.14 -1.76 9.96
CA GLY A 377 25.05 -2.44 10.65
C GLY A 377 25.10 -3.93 10.38
N LEU A 378 24.75 -4.73 11.38
CA LEU A 378 24.84 -6.18 11.34
C LEU A 378 23.83 -6.78 12.33
N HIS A 379 22.93 -7.65 11.87
CA HIS A 379 21.87 -8.23 12.72
C HIS A 379 21.33 -9.54 12.16
N PHE A 380 21.17 -10.57 12.99
CA PHE A 380 20.42 -11.78 12.65
C PHE A 380 18.93 -11.60 12.94
N TYR A 381 18.07 -11.86 11.95
CA TYR A 381 16.62 -11.83 12.13
C TYR A 381 16.11 -13.19 12.62
N THR A 382 15.47 -13.24 13.79
CA THR A 382 15.13 -14.51 14.49
C THR A 382 13.82 -15.16 14.02
N GLY A 383 13.23 -14.66 12.94
CA GLY A 383 11.86 -14.99 12.52
C GLY A 383 10.83 -14.04 13.16
N GLY A 384 9.65 -13.93 12.56
CA GLY A 384 8.63 -12.97 13.02
C GLY A 384 7.60 -12.63 11.94
N SER A 385 7.44 -11.34 11.65
CA SER A 385 6.47 -10.84 10.65
C SER A 385 6.89 -11.09 9.19
N PHE A 386 8.20 -11.27 8.95
CA PHE A 386 8.78 -11.51 7.61
C PHE A 386 8.51 -12.95 7.15
N PRO A 387 8.52 -13.22 5.83
CA PRO A 387 8.42 -14.59 5.30
C PRO A 387 9.47 -15.53 5.89
N ALA A 388 9.12 -16.82 6.06
CA ALA A 388 9.95 -17.79 6.80
C ALA A 388 11.37 -18.03 6.23
N ALA A 389 11.63 -17.65 4.97
CA ALA A 389 12.97 -17.67 4.39
C ALA A 389 13.96 -16.72 5.11
N TYR A 390 13.48 -15.66 5.75
CA TYR A 390 14.29 -14.69 6.49
C TYR A 390 14.68 -15.17 7.91
N THR A 391 14.15 -16.30 8.38
CA THR A 391 14.44 -16.82 9.73
C THR A 391 15.89 -17.30 9.85
N ASP A 392 16.62 -16.70 10.80
CA ASP A 392 18.07 -16.77 11.02
C ASP A 392 18.91 -16.21 9.85
N ALA A 393 18.33 -15.38 8.99
CA ALA A 393 19.08 -14.67 7.95
C ALA A 393 19.90 -13.52 8.57
N LEU A 394 21.12 -13.31 8.05
CA LEU A 394 21.99 -12.22 8.45
C LEU A 394 21.73 -10.99 7.57
N PHE A 395 21.27 -9.90 8.19
CA PHE A 395 21.20 -8.59 7.56
C PHE A 395 22.47 -7.80 7.86
N PHE A 396 23.01 -7.11 6.85
CA PHE A 396 24.11 -6.17 7.01
C PHE A 396 23.91 -4.93 6.14
N SER A 397 24.54 -3.81 6.50
CA SER A 397 24.39 -2.54 5.79
C SER A 397 25.72 -1.82 5.58
N ASP A 398 25.76 -0.95 4.57
CA ASP A 398 26.86 -0.02 4.31
C ASP A 398 26.33 1.41 4.25
N TYR A 399 26.90 2.26 5.09
CA TYR A 399 26.50 3.66 5.26
C TYR A 399 26.76 4.49 3.99
N SER A 400 27.92 4.30 3.35
CA SER A 400 28.35 5.07 2.19
C SER A 400 27.70 4.61 0.88
N ARG A 401 27.33 3.32 0.80
CA ARG A 401 26.59 2.75 -0.32
C ARG A 401 25.07 2.95 -0.21
N ALA A 402 24.59 3.45 0.92
CA ALA A 402 23.17 3.66 1.23
C ALA A 402 22.32 2.39 1.01
N CYS A 403 22.83 1.24 1.49
CA CYS A 403 22.25 -0.08 1.22
C CYS A 403 22.23 -1.01 2.44
N ILE A 404 21.26 -1.93 2.41
CA ILE A 404 21.10 -3.06 3.34
C ILE A 404 20.98 -4.33 2.48
N TRP A 405 21.71 -5.37 2.84
CA TRP A 405 21.66 -6.70 2.24
C TRP A 405 21.14 -7.73 3.23
N VAL A 406 20.69 -8.85 2.68
CA VAL A 406 20.35 -10.07 3.43
C VAL A 406 21.19 -11.22 2.91
N VAL A 407 21.59 -12.13 3.81
CA VAL A 407 22.25 -13.39 3.50
C VAL A 407 21.44 -14.50 4.18
N TYR A 408 20.92 -15.43 3.40
CA TYR A 408 20.05 -16.48 3.92
C TYR A 408 20.87 -17.60 4.60
N LYS A 409 20.20 -18.34 5.49
CA LYS A 409 20.79 -19.45 6.22
C LYS A 409 20.99 -20.67 5.30
N GLY A 410 22.24 -21.10 5.14
CA GLY A 410 22.64 -22.32 4.44
C GLY A 410 22.37 -23.60 5.24
N ALA A 411 22.69 -24.75 4.62
CA ALA A 411 22.38 -26.08 5.17
C ALA A 411 23.17 -26.44 6.45
N ASP A 412 24.30 -25.79 6.70
CA ASP A 412 25.07 -25.88 7.95
C ASP A 412 24.57 -24.93 9.06
N GLY A 413 23.54 -24.14 8.76
CA GLY A 413 22.96 -23.14 9.65
C GLY A 413 23.71 -21.80 9.68
N LEU A 414 24.69 -21.58 8.81
CA LEU A 414 25.44 -20.32 8.69
C LEU A 414 24.89 -19.42 7.57
N PRO A 415 25.19 -18.12 7.54
CA PRO A 415 24.91 -17.24 6.41
C PRO A 415 25.62 -17.72 5.13
N ASP A 416 24.89 -18.33 4.20
CA ASP A 416 25.45 -18.75 2.92
C ASP A 416 25.64 -17.52 2.03
N MET A 417 26.88 -17.01 1.99
CA MET A 417 27.25 -15.82 1.23
C MET A 417 27.01 -15.94 -0.28
N SER A 418 26.73 -17.13 -0.84
CA SER A 418 26.28 -17.26 -2.24
C SER A 418 24.83 -16.80 -2.44
N THR A 419 24.00 -16.82 -1.39
CA THR A 419 22.57 -16.48 -1.41
C THR A 419 22.27 -14.99 -1.17
N ARG A 420 23.30 -14.14 -1.10
CA ARG A 420 23.17 -12.74 -0.70
C ARG A 420 22.36 -11.89 -1.69
N GLU A 421 21.42 -11.10 -1.17
CA GLU A 421 20.51 -10.24 -1.95
C GLU A 421 20.45 -8.80 -1.42
N THR A 422 20.18 -7.84 -2.30
CA THR A 422 20.00 -6.42 -1.94
C THR A 422 18.59 -6.22 -1.35
N PHE A 423 18.49 -6.14 -0.02
CA PHE A 423 17.22 -6.02 0.69
C PHE A 423 16.67 -4.58 0.74
N ALA A 424 17.55 -3.59 0.80
CA ALA A 424 17.17 -2.19 0.65
C ALA A 424 18.26 -1.42 -0.10
N ALA A 425 17.88 -0.71 -1.16
CA ALA A 425 18.76 0.23 -1.85
C ALA A 425 18.23 1.67 -1.74
N LYS A 426 19.12 2.62 -1.46
CA LYS A 426 18.77 3.98 -1.01
C LYS A 426 18.08 3.96 0.37
N ALA A 427 18.61 3.14 1.27
CA ALA A 427 18.42 3.36 2.69
C ALA A 427 19.35 4.51 3.07
N ASP A 428 18.80 5.65 3.50
CA ASP A 428 19.61 6.82 3.85
C ASP A 428 20.39 6.54 5.16
N GLY A 429 21.72 6.69 5.10
CA GLY A 429 22.65 6.62 6.24
C GLY A 429 22.44 5.51 7.29
N PRO A 430 22.24 4.23 6.93
CA PRO A 430 21.98 3.16 7.90
C PRO A 430 23.21 2.93 8.78
N VAL A 431 23.09 3.06 10.11
CA VAL A 431 24.19 2.84 11.09
C VAL A 431 23.84 1.96 12.30
N TRP A 432 22.65 1.37 12.27
CA TRP A 432 22.19 0.38 13.23
C TRP A 432 21.15 -0.51 12.55
N LEU A 433 21.14 -1.82 12.85
CA LEU A 433 20.11 -2.76 12.42
C LEU A 433 19.59 -3.51 13.65
N THR A 434 18.27 -3.65 13.80
CA THR A 434 17.67 -4.45 14.88
C THR A 434 16.24 -4.85 14.55
N GLN A 435 15.84 -6.06 14.95
CA GLN A 435 14.46 -6.49 14.96
C GLN A 435 13.71 -5.88 16.17
N GLY A 436 12.50 -5.39 15.95
CA GLY A 436 11.62 -4.91 17.02
C GLY A 436 10.66 -5.98 17.55
N PRO A 437 9.96 -5.71 18.66
CA PRO A 437 9.05 -6.67 19.30
C PRO A 437 7.80 -6.98 18.46
N ASP A 438 7.49 -6.15 17.46
CA ASP A 438 6.47 -6.39 16.43
C ASP A 438 7.01 -7.24 15.25
N GLY A 439 8.25 -7.73 15.34
CA GLY A 439 8.90 -8.55 14.32
C GLY A 439 9.23 -7.80 13.03
N ALA A 440 9.24 -6.47 13.03
CA ALA A 440 9.75 -5.66 11.90
C ALA A 440 11.26 -5.42 12.03
N LEU A 441 11.95 -5.10 10.93
CA LEU A 441 13.35 -4.68 10.93
C LEU A 441 13.43 -3.16 11.02
N TYR A 442 14.24 -2.64 11.95
CA TYR A 442 14.45 -1.22 12.16
C TYR A 442 15.90 -0.84 11.84
N TYR A 443 16.08 0.37 11.29
CA TYR A 443 17.41 0.96 11.12
C TYR A 443 17.48 2.42 11.55
N ALA A 444 18.61 2.82 12.11
CA ALA A 444 18.92 4.21 12.39
C ALA A 444 19.51 4.88 11.13
N ASP A 445 18.86 5.94 10.68
CA ASP A 445 19.27 6.82 9.58
C ASP A 445 20.00 8.03 10.18
N LEU A 446 21.34 7.94 10.18
CA LEU A 446 22.22 8.93 10.78
C LEU A 446 22.13 10.29 10.08
N LEU A 447 21.87 10.30 8.77
CA LEU A 447 21.91 11.49 7.93
C LEU A 447 20.59 12.27 7.97
N GLY A 448 19.47 11.54 7.97
CA GLY A 448 18.12 12.09 7.97
C GLY A 448 17.55 12.32 9.37
N GLY A 449 18.24 11.92 10.43
CA GLY A 449 17.84 12.12 11.83
C GLY A 449 16.61 11.31 12.24
N LYS A 450 16.55 10.05 11.79
CA LYS A 450 15.36 9.20 11.83
C LYS A 450 15.67 7.78 12.27
N VAL A 451 14.62 7.08 12.67
CA VAL A 451 14.58 5.62 12.64
C VAL A 451 13.48 5.19 11.69
N HIS A 452 13.83 4.29 10.77
CA HIS A 452 12.91 3.68 9.83
C HIS A 452 12.58 2.26 10.25
N ARG A 453 11.34 1.87 9.98
CA ARG A 453 10.78 0.54 10.22
C ARG A 453 10.41 -0.08 8.88
N ILE A 454 10.98 -1.24 8.57
CA ILE A 454 10.63 -2.07 7.42
C ILE A 454 9.81 -3.26 7.94
N ALA A 455 8.55 -3.34 7.52
CA ALA A 455 7.68 -4.47 7.80
C ALA A 455 7.34 -5.22 6.51
N ALA A 456 7.10 -6.52 6.62
CA ALA A 456 6.41 -7.25 5.56
C ALA A 456 4.96 -6.76 5.47
N ASP A 457 4.42 -6.68 4.25
CA ASP A 457 3.02 -6.40 4.02
C ASP A 457 2.15 -7.55 4.60
N ASN A 458 0.93 -7.24 5.05
CA ASN A 458 -0.08 -8.24 5.39
C ASN A 458 -1.43 -7.88 4.76
N ASN A 459 -1.99 -8.79 3.96
CA ASN A 459 -3.27 -8.66 3.29
C ASN A 459 -4.24 -9.73 3.79
N ALA A 460 -5.43 -9.32 4.23
CA ALA A 460 -6.39 -10.23 4.86
C ALA A 460 -6.68 -11.50 4.01
N PRO A 461 -6.66 -12.69 4.62
CA PRO A 461 -6.74 -13.96 3.90
C PRO A 461 -8.11 -14.18 3.24
N THR A 462 -8.11 -14.93 2.14
CA THR A 462 -9.34 -15.29 1.41
C THR A 462 -9.88 -16.62 1.92
N ALA A 463 -10.90 -16.57 2.78
CA ALA A 463 -11.68 -17.75 3.16
C ALA A 463 -12.38 -18.38 1.95
N ARG A 464 -12.46 -19.72 1.90
CA ARG A 464 -13.33 -20.46 0.99
C ARG A 464 -13.97 -21.63 1.73
N ILE A 465 -15.25 -21.84 1.46
CA ILE A 465 -16.09 -22.88 2.06
C ILE A 465 -16.70 -23.74 0.96
N THR A 466 -16.77 -25.05 1.19
CA THR A 466 -17.62 -25.99 0.44
C THR A 466 -18.29 -26.94 1.41
N ALA A 467 -19.58 -27.23 1.21
CA ALA A 467 -20.37 -28.11 2.07
C ALA A 467 -20.97 -29.26 1.25
N THR A 468 -20.95 -30.48 1.78
CA THR A 468 -21.42 -31.69 1.10
C THR A 468 -22.21 -32.58 2.07
N PRO A 469 -23.51 -32.87 1.80
CA PRO A 469 -24.39 -32.17 0.85
C PRO A 469 -24.73 -30.76 1.34
N SER A 470 -25.12 -29.85 0.43
CA SER A 470 -25.64 -28.52 0.80
C SER A 470 -27.16 -28.51 1.08
N GLU A 471 -27.85 -29.59 0.73
CA GLU A 471 -29.31 -29.73 0.88
C GLU A 471 -29.73 -31.18 1.15
N GLY A 472 -30.91 -31.36 1.77
CA GLY A 472 -31.51 -32.68 2.00
C GLY A 472 -32.51 -32.70 3.16
N VAL A 473 -33.11 -33.86 3.44
CA VAL A 473 -34.09 -34.02 4.53
C VAL A 473 -33.44 -34.11 5.91
N ALA A 474 -34.16 -33.68 6.95
CA ALA A 474 -33.72 -33.84 8.34
C ALA A 474 -33.82 -35.31 8.80
N PRO A 475 -32.86 -35.85 9.58
CA PRO A 475 -31.62 -35.20 10.01
C PRO A 475 -30.55 -35.17 8.90
N LEU A 476 -30.06 -33.98 8.56
CA LEU A 476 -29.09 -33.79 7.49
C LEU A 476 -27.67 -33.66 8.06
N SER A 477 -26.84 -34.68 7.86
CA SER A 477 -25.41 -34.61 8.21
C SER A 477 -24.61 -34.02 7.05
N VAL A 478 -23.89 -32.93 7.33
CA VAL A 478 -23.13 -32.15 6.36
C VAL A 478 -21.65 -32.15 6.72
N THR A 479 -20.80 -32.38 5.73
CA THR A 479 -19.35 -32.21 5.84
C THR A 479 -18.94 -30.87 5.23
N PHE A 480 -18.00 -30.18 5.89
CA PHE A 480 -17.50 -28.87 5.50
C PHE A 480 -16.00 -28.92 5.23
N ASP A 481 -15.58 -28.28 4.15
CA ASP A 481 -14.18 -28.19 3.73
C ASP A 481 -13.81 -26.72 3.51
N GLY A 482 -12.85 -26.25 4.34
CA GLY A 482 -12.26 -24.92 4.29
C GLY A 482 -10.88 -24.87 3.62
N THR A 483 -10.32 -26.02 3.22
CA THR A 483 -8.90 -26.17 2.81
C THR A 483 -8.50 -25.43 1.52
N LYS A 484 -9.47 -24.84 0.81
CA LYS A 484 -9.23 -23.95 -0.34
C LYS A 484 -9.09 -22.47 0.05
N SER A 485 -9.08 -22.16 1.34
CA SER A 485 -8.76 -20.84 1.87
C SER A 485 -7.29 -20.53 1.65
N THR A 486 -6.95 -19.27 1.33
CA THR A 486 -5.60 -18.88 0.91
C THR A 486 -5.20 -17.53 1.48
N ASP A 487 -4.02 -17.47 2.08
CA ASP A 487 -3.36 -16.22 2.45
C ASP A 487 -2.56 -15.64 1.26
N PRO A 488 -2.61 -14.33 0.95
CA PRO A 488 -1.87 -13.73 -0.16
C PRO A 488 -0.34 -13.80 0.01
N GLU A 489 0.15 -13.76 1.25
CA GLU A 489 1.58 -13.90 1.58
C GLU A 489 1.94 -15.34 2.01
N SER A 490 1.02 -16.30 1.81
CA SER A 490 1.16 -17.72 2.20
C SER A 490 1.40 -17.97 3.69
N ARG A 491 0.98 -17.06 4.58
CA ARG A 491 1.02 -17.24 6.03
C ARG A 491 0.11 -18.42 6.46
N PRO A 492 0.46 -19.15 7.54
CA PRO A 492 -0.40 -20.19 8.09
C PRO A 492 -1.78 -19.64 8.51
N LEU A 493 -2.83 -20.43 8.27
CA LEU A 493 -4.21 -20.05 8.60
C LEU A 493 -4.74 -20.84 9.80
N THR A 494 -5.32 -20.12 10.76
CA THR A 494 -6.25 -20.67 11.74
C THR A 494 -7.67 -20.66 11.17
N TYR A 495 -8.52 -21.59 11.62
CA TYR A 495 -9.89 -21.77 11.16
C TYR A 495 -10.83 -21.65 12.35
N ALA A 496 -11.99 -21.03 12.15
CA ALA A 496 -13.06 -20.96 13.14
C ALA A 496 -14.41 -21.01 12.41
N TRP A 497 -15.32 -21.86 12.88
CA TRP A 497 -16.58 -22.16 12.19
C TRP A 497 -17.81 -21.77 13.00
N ASP A 498 -18.82 -21.36 12.24
CA ASP A 498 -20.17 -20.96 12.62
C ASP A 498 -21.06 -21.93 11.82
N LEU A 499 -21.52 -23.02 12.41
CA LEU A 499 -22.21 -24.11 11.69
C LEU A 499 -23.71 -24.13 11.99
N ASP A 500 -24.14 -23.69 13.16
CA ASP A 500 -25.57 -23.56 13.49
C ASP A 500 -26.22 -22.25 12.97
N GLY A 501 -25.40 -21.22 12.71
CA GLY A 501 -25.79 -19.95 12.10
C GLY A 501 -25.96 -18.76 13.06
N ASP A 502 -25.79 -18.92 14.38
CA ASP A 502 -26.10 -17.90 15.38
C ASP A 502 -25.24 -16.61 15.26
N GLY A 503 -23.98 -16.73 14.81
CA GLY A 503 -23.02 -15.64 14.63
C GLY A 503 -21.74 -15.76 15.48
N ALA A 504 -21.68 -16.71 16.40
CA ALA A 504 -20.46 -17.16 17.05
C ALA A 504 -19.62 -18.03 16.09
N TYR A 505 -18.37 -18.33 16.46
CA TYR A 505 -17.40 -19.02 15.58
C TYR A 505 -16.64 -20.11 16.38
N ASP A 506 -17.38 -20.91 17.14
CA ASP A 506 -16.89 -21.87 18.14
C ASP A 506 -17.30 -23.34 17.88
N ASP A 507 -18.09 -23.63 16.84
CA ASP A 507 -18.49 -25.00 16.46
C ASP A 507 -17.30 -25.91 16.10
N ALA A 508 -16.25 -25.36 15.47
CA ALA A 508 -15.04 -26.09 15.10
C ALA A 508 -13.83 -25.17 14.87
N ALA A 509 -12.61 -25.73 15.02
CA ALA A 509 -11.34 -25.02 14.84
C ALA A 509 -10.43 -25.62 13.72
N THR A 510 -10.87 -26.67 13.04
CA THR A 510 -10.09 -27.42 12.04
C THR A 510 -10.44 -27.03 10.61
N ALA A 511 -9.52 -27.18 9.65
CA ALA A 511 -9.76 -26.85 8.23
C ALA A 511 -10.86 -27.70 7.54
N ARG A 512 -11.33 -28.75 8.20
CA ARG A 512 -12.50 -29.57 7.84
C ARG A 512 -13.37 -29.73 9.09
N ALA A 513 -14.69 -29.74 8.93
CA ALA A 513 -15.65 -29.85 10.02
C ALA A 513 -16.89 -30.66 9.57
N SER A 514 -17.79 -30.98 10.50
CA SER A 514 -19.06 -31.67 10.19
C SER A 514 -20.15 -31.32 11.20
N TYR A 515 -21.39 -31.14 10.75
CA TYR A 515 -22.54 -30.79 11.58
C TYR A 515 -23.77 -31.61 11.15
N THR A 516 -24.71 -31.88 12.08
CA THR A 516 -25.96 -32.60 11.77
C THR A 516 -27.19 -31.77 12.14
N TYR A 517 -27.85 -31.23 11.13
CA TYR A 517 -29.05 -30.42 11.26
C TYR A 517 -30.28 -31.31 11.50
N ARG A 518 -30.89 -31.20 12.69
CA ARG A 518 -31.98 -32.09 13.14
C ARG A 518 -33.39 -31.60 12.77
N SER A 519 -33.53 -30.34 12.38
CA SER A 519 -34.82 -29.70 12.08
C SER A 519 -34.84 -29.16 10.64
N PRO A 520 -35.99 -29.20 9.93
CA PRO A 520 -36.16 -28.49 8.67
C PRO A 520 -35.99 -26.97 8.83
N GLY A 521 -35.44 -26.30 7.82
CA GLY A 521 -35.12 -24.88 7.84
C GLY A 521 -34.00 -24.51 6.86
N SER A 522 -33.41 -23.33 7.05
CA SER A 522 -32.27 -22.85 6.26
C SER A 522 -31.24 -22.22 7.19
N VAL A 523 -30.05 -22.80 7.24
CA VAL A 523 -28.92 -22.31 8.07
C VAL A 523 -27.87 -21.64 7.17
N THR A 524 -27.20 -20.60 7.67
CA THR A 524 -26.09 -19.95 6.95
C THR A 524 -24.79 -20.20 7.70
N ALA A 525 -24.16 -21.35 7.40
CA ALA A 525 -22.85 -21.68 7.96
C ALA A 525 -21.79 -20.68 7.46
N ARG A 526 -20.86 -20.30 8.34
CA ARG A 526 -19.79 -19.34 8.08
C ARG A 526 -18.44 -19.95 8.49
N LEU A 527 -17.41 -19.62 7.72
CA LEU A 527 -16.01 -19.89 8.03
C LEU A 527 -15.29 -18.56 8.19
N ARG A 528 -14.53 -18.41 9.27
CA ARG A 528 -13.48 -17.39 9.40
C ARG A 528 -12.13 -18.08 9.29
N VAL A 529 -11.24 -17.50 8.50
CA VAL A 529 -9.81 -17.82 8.56
C VAL A 529 -9.03 -16.59 8.99
N THR A 530 -8.03 -16.79 9.84
CA THR A 530 -7.17 -15.71 10.38
C THR A 530 -5.71 -16.07 10.16
N ASP A 531 -4.94 -15.14 9.63
CA ASP A 531 -3.49 -15.28 9.43
C ASP A 531 -2.71 -15.10 10.75
N THR A 532 -1.42 -15.43 10.74
CA THR A 532 -0.53 -15.34 11.92
C THR A 532 -0.22 -13.89 12.36
N ALA A 533 -0.61 -12.89 11.60
CA ALA A 533 -0.50 -11.45 11.92
C ALA A 533 -1.88 -10.82 12.23
N GLY A 534 -2.93 -11.63 12.38
CA GLY A 534 -4.21 -11.24 12.95
C GLY A 534 -5.24 -10.63 11.99
N LEU A 535 -4.99 -10.52 10.68
CA LEU A 535 -6.07 -10.20 9.74
C LEU A 535 -6.88 -11.46 9.43
N SER A 536 -8.17 -11.27 9.12
CA SER A 536 -9.09 -12.37 8.85
C SER A 536 -10.01 -12.08 7.66
N GLY A 537 -10.43 -13.16 7.02
CA GLY A 537 -11.48 -13.15 6.00
C GLY A 537 -12.56 -14.16 6.35
N THR A 538 -13.76 -13.94 5.81
CA THR A 538 -14.92 -14.81 6.04
C THR A 538 -15.56 -15.27 4.74
N ALA A 539 -16.14 -16.48 4.77
CA ALA A 539 -16.94 -17.04 3.70
C ALA A 539 -18.20 -17.69 4.28
N THR A 540 -19.26 -17.82 3.49
CA THR A 540 -20.56 -18.32 3.96
C THR A 540 -21.18 -19.29 2.97
N GLN A 541 -21.81 -20.36 3.47
CA GLN A 541 -22.56 -21.34 2.70
C GLN A 541 -23.93 -21.55 3.34
N THR A 542 -25.00 -21.41 2.55
CA THR A 542 -26.35 -21.76 3.00
C THR A 542 -26.53 -23.27 2.91
N ILE A 543 -27.14 -23.85 3.94
CA ILE A 543 -27.56 -25.26 4.03
C ILE A 543 -29.08 -25.30 4.11
N THR A 544 -29.71 -26.13 3.28
CA THR A 544 -31.18 -26.17 3.13
C THR A 544 -31.74 -27.52 3.57
N ILE A 545 -32.54 -27.53 4.65
CA ILE A 545 -33.00 -28.75 5.30
C ILE A 545 -34.51 -28.93 5.12
N GLY A 546 -34.92 -30.02 4.49
CA GLY A 546 -36.32 -30.40 4.26
C GLY A 546 -36.59 -30.90 2.84
N ALA A 547 -37.86 -30.91 2.44
CA ALA A 547 -38.30 -31.24 1.09
C ALA A 547 -39.32 -30.18 0.63
N PRO A 548 -39.15 -29.60 -0.58
CA PRO A 548 -39.95 -28.46 -1.03
C PRO A 548 -41.41 -28.83 -1.36
N PRO A 549 -42.32 -27.85 -1.41
CA PRO A 549 -43.74 -28.09 -1.64
C PRO A 549 -44.03 -28.66 -3.04
N THR A 550 -45.08 -29.46 -3.18
CA THR A 550 -45.58 -29.93 -4.49
C THR A 550 -46.56 -28.91 -5.08
N VAL A 551 -46.47 -28.64 -6.39
CA VAL A 551 -47.26 -27.59 -7.06
C VAL A 551 -48.06 -28.14 -8.23
N THR A 552 -49.32 -27.73 -8.33
CA THR A 552 -50.27 -28.12 -9.39
C THR A 552 -50.94 -26.90 -10.00
N ILE A 553 -50.75 -26.71 -11.31
CA ILE A 553 -51.60 -25.86 -12.14
C ILE A 553 -52.69 -26.78 -12.71
N SER A 554 -53.96 -26.44 -12.51
CA SER A 554 -55.12 -27.18 -13.04
C SER A 554 -55.75 -26.51 -14.26
N ALA A 555 -55.61 -25.19 -14.38
CA ALA A 555 -55.92 -24.42 -15.59
C ALA A 555 -54.96 -23.22 -15.71
N PRO A 556 -54.62 -22.75 -16.92
CA PRO A 556 -54.87 -23.38 -18.22
C PRO A 556 -54.00 -24.63 -18.44
N THR A 557 -54.34 -25.44 -19.45
CA THR A 557 -53.54 -26.60 -19.89
C THR A 557 -52.56 -26.21 -21.00
N ALA A 558 -51.52 -27.02 -21.23
CA ALA A 558 -50.59 -26.82 -22.35
C ALA A 558 -51.24 -26.96 -23.75
N THR A 559 -52.48 -27.43 -23.84
CA THR A 559 -53.30 -27.46 -25.07
C THR A 559 -54.13 -26.18 -25.27
N THR A 560 -54.09 -25.24 -24.32
CA THR A 560 -54.81 -23.96 -24.41
C THR A 560 -54.05 -23.01 -25.34
N THR A 561 -54.68 -22.62 -26.45
CA THR A 561 -54.12 -21.65 -27.42
C THR A 561 -54.88 -20.34 -27.40
N TRP A 562 -54.23 -19.25 -27.81
CA TRP A 562 -54.73 -17.89 -27.63
C TRP A 562 -54.54 -17.01 -28.87
N ALA A 563 -55.40 -16.02 -29.06
CA ALA A 563 -55.23 -14.91 -29.98
C ALA A 563 -55.17 -13.59 -29.19
N VAL A 564 -54.67 -12.52 -29.81
CA VAL A 564 -54.51 -11.22 -29.15
C VAL A 564 -55.85 -10.72 -28.61
N GLY A 565 -55.89 -10.33 -27.33
CA GLY A 565 -57.10 -9.86 -26.66
C GLY A 565 -58.05 -10.96 -26.15
N ASP A 566 -57.69 -12.24 -26.22
CA ASP A 566 -58.45 -13.31 -25.54
C ASP A 566 -58.24 -13.26 -24.01
N THR A 567 -59.29 -13.46 -23.21
CA THR A 567 -59.15 -13.59 -21.74
C THR A 567 -58.90 -15.04 -21.35
N ILE A 568 -57.82 -15.30 -20.60
CA ILE A 568 -57.42 -16.63 -20.12
C ILE A 568 -57.55 -16.66 -18.59
N THR A 569 -58.21 -17.69 -18.06
CA THR A 569 -58.31 -17.95 -16.61
C THR A 569 -57.21 -18.90 -16.15
N PHE A 570 -56.76 -18.75 -14.91
CA PHE A 570 -55.78 -19.65 -14.28
C PHE A 570 -56.22 -20.11 -12.89
N ILE A 571 -55.87 -21.35 -12.53
CA ILE A 571 -56.20 -22.02 -11.27
C ILE A 571 -55.07 -22.97 -10.89
N GLY A 572 -54.68 -22.98 -9.61
CA GLY A 572 -53.63 -23.84 -9.09
C GLY A 572 -53.57 -23.89 -7.57
N SER A 573 -52.77 -24.81 -7.05
CA SER A 573 -52.59 -25.05 -5.61
C SER A 573 -51.24 -25.70 -5.32
N ALA A 574 -50.85 -25.71 -4.05
CA ALA A 574 -49.64 -26.39 -3.60
C ALA A 574 -49.86 -27.10 -2.26
N ARG A 575 -49.05 -28.12 -1.97
CA ARG A 575 -49.02 -28.84 -0.69
C ARG A 575 -47.61 -28.91 -0.13
N ASN A 576 -47.45 -28.82 1.18
CA ASN A 576 -46.16 -29.04 1.84
C ASN A 576 -45.76 -30.54 1.82
N SER A 577 -44.57 -30.85 2.32
CA SER A 577 -44.03 -32.22 2.44
C SER A 577 -44.85 -33.15 3.35
N ALA A 578 -45.65 -32.60 4.27
CA ALA A 578 -46.63 -33.32 5.08
C ALA A 578 -47.99 -33.52 4.38
N GLY A 579 -48.11 -33.15 3.09
CA GLY A 579 -49.32 -33.31 2.27
C GLY A 579 -50.42 -32.26 2.50
N ALA A 580 -50.23 -31.32 3.42
CA ALA A 580 -51.21 -30.28 3.75
C ALA A 580 -51.15 -29.12 2.73
N THR A 581 -52.33 -28.63 2.33
CA THR A 581 -52.45 -27.54 1.34
C THR A 581 -51.90 -26.22 1.89
N LEU A 582 -51.09 -25.52 1.09
CA LEU A 582 -50.59 -24.19 1.41
C LEU A 582 -51.68 -23.13 1.16
N ALA A 583 -51.75 -22.13 2.04
CA ALA A 583 -52.67 -21.00 1.88
C ALA A 583 -52.32 -20.16 0.64
N ALA A 584 -53.32 -19.50 0.03
CA ALA A 584 -53.13 -18.70 -1.18
C ALA A 584 -52.08 -17.58 -0.99
N SER A 585 -51.95 -17.01 0.21
CA SER A 585 -50.91 -16.05 0.60
C SER A 585 -49.46 -16.57 0.50
N ARG A 586 -49.27 -17.88 0.29
CA ARG A 586 -47.97 -18.54 0.04
C ARG A 586 -47.75 -18.89 -1.44
N LEU A 587 -48.67 -18.50 -2.32
CA LEU A 587 -48.60 -18.68 -3.76
C LEU A 587 -48.27 -17.34 -4.44
N THR A 588 -47.57 -17.41 -5.57
CA THR A 588 -47.38 -16.26 -6.47
C THR A 588 -47.35 -16.78 -7.90
N TRP A 589 -48.15 -16.17 -8.76
CA TRP A 589 -48.10 -16.41 -10.19
C TRP A 589 -47.26 -15.35 -10.89
N SER A 590 -46.59 -15.73 -11.96
CA SER A 590 -45.98 -14.79 -12.91
C SER A 590 -46.36 -15.15 -14.34
N LEU A 591 -46.82 -14.15 -15.09
CA LEU A 591 -47.11 -14.24 -16.52
C LEU A 591 -45.98 -13.56 -17.29
N SER A 592 -45.39 -14.28 -18.23
CA SER A 592 -44.39 -13.75 -19.14
C SER A 592 -44.70 -14.10 -20.60
N LEU A 593 -44.25 -13.24 -21.52
CA LEU A 593 -44.24 -13.52 -22.96
C LEU A 593 -42.80 -13.71 -23.40
N ARG A 594 -42.50 -14.86 -24.01
CA ARG A 594 -41.20 -15.12 -24.63
C ARG A 594 -41.36 -15.06 -26.14
N HIS A 595 -40.43 -14.39 -26.81
CA HIS A 595 -40.39 -14.34 -28.27
C HIS A 595 -38.96 -14.38 -28.80
N CYS A 596 -38.81 -14.73 -30.07
CA CYS A 596 -37.52 -14.91 -30.73
C CYS A 596 -37.48 -14.18 -32.07
N SER A 597 -36.29 -13.76 -32.49
CA SER A 597 -36.12 -13.10 -33.78
C SER A 597 -36.63 -13.97 -34.93
N ARG A 598 -37.47 -13.39 -35.78
CA ARG A 598 -38.03 -14.03 -36.98
C ARG A 598 -36.95 -14.47 -37.98
N THR A 599 -35.73 -13.93 -37.89
CA THR A 599 -34.56 -14.32 -38.70
C THR A 599 -33.58 -15.24 -37.97
N ASP A 600 -33.66 -15.37 -36.64
CA ASP A 600 -32.79 -16.23 -35.83
C ASP A 600 -33.54 -16.72 -34.58
N ALA A 601 -34.00 -17.96 -34.62
CA ALA A 601 -34.74 -18.59 -33.54
C ALA A 601 -33.91 -18.83 -32.25
N THR A 602 -32.59 -18.57 -32.26
CA THR A 602 -31.75 -18.58 -31.04
C THR A 602 -31.75 -17.24 -30.31
N VAL A 603 -32.04 -16.14 -31.01
CA VAL A 603 -32.06 -14.78 -30.46
C VAL A 603 -33.43 -14.50 -29.84
N CYS A 604 -33.64 -15.00 -28.62
CA CYS A 604 -34.88 -14.84 -27.86
C CYS A 604 -34.75 -13.85 -26.70
N HIS A 605 -35.85 -13.21 -26.31
CA HIS A 605 -35.98 -12.56 -25.01
C HIS A 605 -37.40 -12.72 -24.43
N THR A 606 -37.52 -12.43 -23.14
CA THR A 606 -38.75 -12.59 -22.36
C THR A 606 -39.15 -11.24 -21.75
N HIS A 607 -40.42 -10.90 -21.87
CA HIS A 607 -41.06 -9.79 -21.17
C HIS A 607 -41.85 -10.33 -19.98
N ALA A 608 -41.60 -9.80 -18.78
CA ALA A 608 -42.52 -9.98 -17.66
C ALA A 608 -43.77 -9.12 -17.93
N ILE A 609 -44.96 -9.73 -17.86
CA ILE A 609 -46.23 -9.07 -18.18
C ILE A 609 -46.95 -8.65 -16.91
N GLN A 610 -47.21 -9.61 -16.00
CA GLN A 610 -47.90 -9.35 -14.73
C GLN A 610 -47.66 -10.47 -13.73
N ASP A 611 -47.46 -10.11 -12.46
CA ASP A 611 -47.44 -11.05 -11.33
C ASP A 611 -48.74 -10.97 -10.53
N TYR A 612 -49.15 -12.09 -9.93
CA TYR A 612 -50.32 -12.21 -9.05
C TYR A 612 -49.92 -12.89 -7.75
N ALA A 613 -49.52 -12.09 -6.77
CA ALA A 613 -49.17 -12.56 -5.43
C ALA A 613 -50.43 -12.89 -4.61
N GLY A 614 -50.37 -13.96 -3.83
CA GLY A 614 -51.38 -14.27 -2.81
C GLY A 614 -52.67 -14.96 -3.28
N VAL A 615 -52.74 -15.40 -4.54
CA VAL A 615 -53.97 -15.96 -5.15
C VAL A 615 -53.80 -17.40 -5.65
N GLY A 616 -54.84 -18.23 -5.48
CA GLY A 616 -54.93 -19.57 -6.07
C GLY A 616 -55.51 -19.59 -7.49
N SER A 617 -56.15 -18.49 -7.92
CA SER A 617 -56.76 -18.36 -9.25
C SER A 617 -56.90 -16.90 -9.67
N GLY A 618 -57.15 -16.67 -10.96
CA GLY A 618 -57.31 -15.35 -11.54
C GLY A 618 -57.54 -15.40 -13.05
N SER A 619 -57.33 -14.29 -13.73
CA SER A 619 -57.41 -14.20 -15.19
C SER A 619 -56.58 -13.04 -15.75
N PHE A 620 -56.17 -13.15 -17.01
CA PHE A 620 -55.43 -12.12 -17.74
C PHE A 620 -55.93 -12.02 -19.18
N VAL A 621 -55.61 -10.91 -19.86
CA VAL A 621 -55.86 -10.73 -21.30
C VAL A 621 -54.58 -11.00 -22.07
N ALA A 622 -54.64 -11.82 -23.11
CA ALA A 622 -53.48 -12.20 -23.91
C ALA A 622 -52.94 -10.97 -24.70
N PRO A 623 -51.66 -10.59 -24.53
CA PRO A 623 -51.08 -9.38 -25.11
C PRO A 623 -50.81 -9.51 -26.61
N ASP A 624 -50.59 -8.38 -27.28
CA ASP A 624 -50.07 -8.34 -28.65
C ASP A 624 -48.53 -8.40 -28.66
N HIS A 625 -47.95 -9.06 -29.67
CA HIS A 625 -46.50 -9.13 -29.87
C HIS A 625 -46.13 -9.64 -31.28
N GLU A 626 -44.85 -9.51 -31.63
CA GLU A 626 -44.24 -10.16 -32.81
C GLU A 626 -44.25 -11.70 -32.69
N TYR A 627 -44.18 -12.40 -33.83
CA TYR A 627 -44.10 -13.86 -33.94
C TYR A 627 -42.74 -14.28 -34.53
N PRO A 628 -42.08 -15.36 -34.05
CA PRO A 628 -42.56 -16.38 -33.11
C PRO A 628 -42.52 -15.96 -31.63
N SER A 629 -43.65 -16.14 -30.94
CA SER A 629 -43.81 -15.90 -29.50
C SER A 629 -44.74 -16.93 -28.85
N HIS A 630 -44.67 -17.05 -27.52
CA HIS A 630 -45.56 -17.86 -26.69
C HIS A 630 -45.63 -17.27 -25.27
N LEU A 631 -46.66 -17.63 -24.51
CA LEU A 631 -46.78 -17.25 -23.10
C LEU A 631 -46.23 -18.36 -22.20
N GLU A 632 -45.55 -17.97 -21.12
CA GLU A 632 -45.14 -18.85 -20.02
C GLU A 632 -45.79 -18.31 -18.74
N LEU A 633 -46.74 -19.09 -18.20
CA LEU A 633 -47.42 -18.80 -16.93
C LEU A 633 -46.85 -19.73 -15.85
N SER A 634 -46.23 -19.16 -14.84
CA SER A 634 -45.63 -19.89 -13.72
C SER A 634 -46.42 -19.71 -12.43
N LEU A 635 -46.49 -20.77 -11.63
CA LEU A 635 -46.95 -20.76 -10.24
C LEU A 635 -45.79 -21.16 -9.33
N THR A 636 -45.37 -20.25 -8.46
CA THR A 636 -44.42 -20.48 -7.38
C THR A 636 -45.17 -20.64 -6.05
N ALA A 637 -44.74 -21.59 -5.22
CA ALA A 637 -45.23 -21.77 -3.86
C ALA A 637 -44.08 -21.80 -2.86
N VAL A 638 -44.28 -21.21 -1.67
CA VAL A 638 -43.30 -21.12 -0.58
C VAL A 638 -43.85 -21.74 0.69
N ASP A 639 -43.16 -22.72 1.28
CA ASP A 639 -43.64 -23.36 2.52
C ASP A 639 -43.29 -22.57 3.79
N ALA A 640 -43.46 -23.19 4.97
CA ALA A 640 -43.17 -22.56 6.26
C ALA A 640 -41.66 -22.50 6.60
N ALA A 641 -40.84 -23.37 6.02
CA ALA A 641 -39.38 -23.38 6.16
C ALA A 641 -38.68 -22.47 5.12
N GLY A 642 -39.44 -21.90 4.18
CA GLY A 642 -38.93 -21.06 3.09
C GLY A 642 -38.55 -21.84 1.84
N LEU A 643 -38.82 -23.15 1.78
CA LEU A 643 -38.56 -23.96 0.61
C LEU A 643 -39.56 -23.62 -0.50
N THR A 644 -39.08 -23.58 -1.74
CA THR A 644 -39.90 -23.16 -2.89
C THR A 644 -39.93 -24.19 -4.00
N THR A 645 -41.06 -24.25 -4.69
CA THR A 645 -41.21 -24.97 -5.97
C THR A 645 -41.92 -24.05 -6.95
N THR A 646 -41.49 -24.06 -8.20
CA THR A 646 -42.17 -23.38 -9.31
C THR A 646 -42.57 -24.40 -10.38
N ARG A 647 -43.78 -24.25 -10.93
CA ARG A 647 -44.28 -25.02 -12.07
C ARG A 647 -44.77 -24.07 -13.14
N THR A 648 -44.48 -24.36 -14.40
CA THR A 648 -44.82 -23.49 -15.54
C THR A 648 -45.71 -24.24 -16.53
N VAL A 649 -46.65 -23.52 -17.15
CA VAL A 649 -47.38 -23.96 -18.34
C VAL A 649 -47.06 -23.01 -19.50
N ARG A 650 -46.72 -23.59 -20.66
CA ARG A 650 -46.56 -22.87 -21.93
C ARG A 650 -47.92 -22.81 -22.63
N LEU A 651 -48.24 -21.67 -23.21
CA LEU A 651 -49.45 -21.43 -24.00
C LEU A 651 -49.05 -20.87 -25.36
N ASP A 652 -49.30 -21.63 -26.42
CA ASP A 652 -48.93 -21.27 -27.79
C ASP A 652 -50.02 -20.44 -28.50
N PRO A 653 -49.65 -19.45 -29.32
CA PRO A 653 -50.61 -18.61 -30.00
C PRO A 653 -51.25 -19.30 -31.21
N ARG A 654 -52.45 -18.82 -31.55
CA ARG A 654 -53.06 -18.96 -32.86
C ARG A 654 -52.44 -17.94 -33.80
N THR A 655 -52.22 -18.31 -35.06
CA THR A 655 -51.51 -17.48 -36.05
C THR A 655 -52.36 -17.16 -37.27
N ALA A 656 -51.91 -16.18 -38.05
CA ALA A 656 -52.46 -15.81 -39.35
C ALA A 656 -51.35 -15.33 -40.30
N ASP A 657 -51.55 -15.46 -41.61
CA ASP A 657 -50.58 -15.08 -42.63
C ASP A 657 -50.94 -13.76 -43.33
N LEU A 658 -50.01 -12.79 -43.31
CA LEU A 658 -50.11 -11.54 -44.04
C LEU A 658 -49.22 -11.59 -45.29
N THR A 659 -49.83 -11.45 -46.47
CA THR A 659 -49.11 -11.42 -47.75
C THR A 659 -49.06 -10.00 -48.31
N VAL A 660 -47.90 -9.57 -48.81
CA VAL A 660 -47.67 -8.25 -49.36
C VAL A 660 -47.18 -8.35 -50.80
N ARG A 661 -47.80 -7.58 -51.70
CA ARG A 661 -47.54 -7.53 -53.15
C ARG A 661 -47.31 -6.08 -53.59
N THR A 662 -46.65 -5.89 -54.74
CA THR A 662 -46.65 -4.61 -55.46
C THR A 662 -47.17 -4.77 -56.88
N GLU A 663 -47.64 -3.68 -57.46
CA GLU A 663 -48.04 -3.57 -58.87
C GLU A 663 -47.34 -2.32 -59.48
N PRO A 664 -46.38 -2.49 -60.41
CA PRO A 664 -45.82 -3.75 -60.89
C PRO A 664 -45.07 -4.52 -59.79
N ALA A 665 -44.97 -5.84 -59.94
CA ALA A 665 -44.28 -6.72 -59.00
C ALA A 665 -42.76 -6.46 -58.98
N GLY A 666 -42.09 -6.85 -57.89
CA GLY A 666 -40.65 -6.66 -57.72
C GLY A 666 -40.24 -5.31 -57.10
N LEU A 667 -41.20 -4.43 -56.78
CA LEU A 667 -40.94 -3.25 -55.96
C LEU A 667 -40.91 -3.61 -54.45
N LEU A 668 -40.28 -2.74 -53.66
CA LEU A 668 -40.14 -2.90 -52.21
C LEU A 668 -41.42 -2.49 -51.47
N ALA A 669 -41.85 -3.31 -50.52
CA ALA A 669 -42.86 -2.97 -49.52
C ALA A 669 -42.40 -3.41 -48.13
N SER A 670 -43.00 -2.83 -47.09
CA SER A 670 -42.68 -3.12 -45.70
C SER A 670 -43.86 -3.72 -44.94
N LEU A 671 -43.53 -4.63 -44.01
CA LEU A 671 -44.46 -5.22 -43.05
C LEU A 671 -43.75 -5.31 -41.69
N GLY A 672 -44.30 -4.65 -40.68
CA GLY A 672 -43.60 -4.46 -39.40
C GLY A 672 -42.32 -3.65 -39.59
N SER A 673 -41.21 -4.21 -39.12
CA SER A 673 -39.86 -3.61 -39.21
C SER A 673 -39.10 -3.98 -40.49
N GLU A 674 -39.57 -4.96 -41.28
CA GLU A 674 -38.89 -5.44 -42.49
C GLU A 674 -39.33 -4.68 -43.75
N THR A 675 -38.39 -4.42 -44.68
CA THR A 675 -38.69 -3.93 -46.04
C THR A 675 -38.06 -4.87 -47.06
N LEU A 676 -38.87 -5.39 -47.98
CA LEU A 676 -38.51 -6.53 -48.83
C LEU A 676 -39.05 -6.38 -50.25
N VAL A 677 -38.41 -7.06 -51.20
CA VAL A 677 -38.93 -7.25 -52.56
C VAL A 677 -40.20 -8.11 -52.49
N THR A 678 -41.24 -7.69 -53.18
CA THR A 678 -42.53 -8.38 -53.21
C THR A 678 -42.66 -9.30 -54.44
N PRO A 679 -43.47 -10.38 -54.38
CA PRO A 679 -44.36 -10.78 -53.29
C PRO A 679 -43.64 -11.46 -52.11
N PHE A 680 -44.14 -11.25 -50.88
CA PHE A 680 -43.70 -12.00 -49.69
C PHE A 680 -44.86 -12.23 -48.72
N THR A 681 -44.73 -13.24 -47.85
CA THR A 681 -45.71 -13.58 -46.80
C THR A 681 -45.04 -13.65 -45.44
N ARG A 682 -45.78 -13.33 -44.37
CA ARG A 682 -45.34 -13.39 -42.97
C ARG A 682 -46.45 -13.94 -42.07
N THR A 683 -46.13 -14.97 -41.31
CA THR A 683 -46.96 -15.48 -40.21
C THR A 683 -46.83 -14.55 -39.00
N VAL A 684 -47.95 -14.15 -38.44
CA VAL A 684 -48.08 -13.24 -37.28
C VAL A 684 -49.10 -13.81 -36.28
N LEU A 685 -49.25 -13.20 -35.10
CA LEU A 685 -50.29 -13.64 -34.15
C LEU A 685 -51.70 -13.31 -34.68
N ALA A 686 -52.65 -14.20 -34.47
CA ALA A 686 -54.05 -13.95 -34.81
C ALA A 686 -54.55 -12.71 -34.04
N LYS A 687 -55.24 -11.79 -34.73
CA LYS A 687 -55.68 -10.46 -34.25
C LYS A 687 -54.57 -9.43 -33.95
N SER A 688 -53.29 -9.68 -34.24
CA SER A 688 -52.21 -8.70 -33.99
C SER A 688 -52.28 -7.44 -34.87
N GLN A 689 -51.83 -6.30 -34.33
CA GLN A 689 -51.66 -5.06 -35.08
C GLN A 689 -50.30 -5.01 -35.79
N ASN A 690 -50.33 -4.84 -37.11
CA ASN A 690 -49.15 -4.88 -37.97
C ASN A 690 -49.09 -3.61 -38.84
N SER A 691 -47.91 -3.03 -39.03
CA SER A 691 -47.74 -1.88 -39.92
C SER A 691 -47.44 -2.32 -41.35
N VAL A 692 -48.09 -1.73 -42.36
CA VAL A 692 -47.77 -1.90 -43.78
C VAL A 692 -47.34 -0.57 -44.40
N GLY A 693 -46.35 -0.63 -45.29
CA GLY A 693 -45.78 0.56 -45.95
C GLY A 693 -45.21 0.25 -47.33
N ALA A 694 -45.03 1.30 -48.12
CA ALA A 694 -44.49 1.21 -49.46
C ALA A 694 -43.55 2.41 -49.68
N ARG A 695 -42.28 2.15 -50.00
CA ARG A 695 -41.31 3.22 -50.26
C ARG A 695 -41.72 3.97 -51.54
N SER A 696 -41.57 5.28 -51.57
CA SER A 696 -41.84 6.11 -52.76
C SER A 696 -40.88 7.30 -52.81
N PRO A 697 -40.34 7.67 -53.99
CA PRO A 697 -40.34 6.88 -55.22
C PRO A 697 -39.43 5.65 -55.12
N GLN A 698 -39.52 4.77 -56.12
CA GLN A 698 -38.63 3.64 -56.36
C GLN A 698 -38.20 3.61 -57.83
N SER A 699 -37.36 2.65 -58.22
CA SER A 699 -37.06 2.37 -59.62
C SER A 699 -36.99 0.86 -59.87
N LEU A 700 -37.52 0.43 -61.01
CA LEU A 700 -37.50 -0.97 -61.48
C LEU A 700 -37.17 -0.97 -62.97
N GLY A 701 -36.14 -1.71 -63.37
CA GLY A 701 -35.64 -1.70 -64.76
C GLY A 701 -35.15 -0.33 -65.25
N GLY A 702 -34.78 0.58 -64.34
CA GLY A 702 -34.42 1.97 -64.65
C GLY A 702 -35.61 2.93 -64.75
N VAL A 703 -36.85 2.44 -64.85
CA VAL A 703 -38.06 3.26 -64.85
C VAL A 703 -38.37 3.72 -63.42
N PRO A 704 -38.62 5.03 -63.15
CA PRO A 704 -39.07 5.50 -61.84
C PRO A 704 -40.53 5.09 -61.57
N TYR A 705 -40.87 4.85 -60.30
CA TYR A 705 -42.22 4.50 -59.87
C TYR A 705 -42.63 5.26 -58.60
N THR A 706 -43.79 5.93 -58.65
CA THR A 706 -44.42 6.62 -57.51
C THR A 706 -45.60 5.83 -56.97
N PHE A 707 -45.61 5.57 -55.66
CA PHE A 707 -46.70 4.88 -54.97
C PHE A 707 -48.02 5.66 -55.10
N SER A 708 -49.10 4.96 -55.43
CA SER A 708 -50.43 5.55 -55.70
C SER A 708 -51.55 5.03 -54.79
N GLY A 709 -51.27 4.09 -53.88
CA GLY A 709 -52.23 3.57 -52.89
C GLY A 709 -52.24 2.05 -52.77
N TRP A 710 -52.88 1.54 -51.71
CA TRP A 710 -53.07 0.10 -51.50
C TRP A 710 -54.35 -0.44 -52.16
N THR A 711 -54.41 -1.77 -52.28
CA THR A 711 -55.63 -2.58 -52.42
C THR A 711 -55.68 -3.52 -51.22
N GLY A 712 -56.81 -3.55 -50.51
CA GLY A 712 -57.02 -4.32 -49.27
C GLY A 712 -56.36 -3.72 -48.01
N GLY A 713 -55.49 -2.72 -48.15
CA GLY A 713 -54.75 -2.07 -47.06
C GLY A 713 -55.21 -0.64 -46.75
N PRO A 714 -54.49 0.08 -45.86
CA PRO A 714 -54.81 1.46 -45.49
C PRO A 714 -54.60 2.45 -46.65
N SER A 715 -55.09 3.69 -46.51
CA SER A 715 -55.01 4.71 -47.57
C SER A 715 -53.58 5.18 -47.91
N SER A 716 -52.62 4.96 -47.00
CA SER A 716 -51.18 5.23 -47.19
C SER A 716 -50.36 4.20 -46.40
N ALA A 717 -49.20 4.55 -45.84
CA ALA A 717 -48.55 3.67 -44.85
C ALA A 717 -49.34 3.73 -43.53
N GLY A 718 -49.60 2.58 -42.88
CA GLY A 718 -50.46 2.54 -41.70
C GLY A 718 -50.65 1.14 -41.12
N TRP A 719 -51.52 1.03 -40.12
CA TRP A 719 -51.79 -0.21 -39.40
C TRP A 719 -52.88 -1.07 -40.06
N VAL A 720 -52.73 -2.38 -39.96
CA VAL A 720 -53.71 -3.41 -40.30
C VAL A 720 -53.81 -4.42 -39.15
N VAL A 721 -54.97 -5.05 -38.99
CA VAL A 721 -55.18 -6.10 -37.98
C VAL A 721 -55.16 -7.46 -38.67
N ALA A 722 -54.40 -8.42 -38.14
CA ALA A 722 -54.36 -9.77 -38.66
C ALA A 722 -55.71 -10.49 -38.44
N PRO A 723 -56.17 -11.37 -39.35
CA PRO A 723 -57.41 -12.10 -39.15
C PRO A 723 -57.30 -13.08 -37.96
N ALA A 724 -58.44 -13.59 -37.50
CA ALA A 724 -58.49 -14.55 -36.39
C ALA A 724 -57.96 -15.96 -36.76
N SER A 725 -57.84 -16.25 -38.06
CA SER A 725 -57.24 -17.44 -38.65
C SER A 725 -57.03 -17.22 -40.16
N GLY A 726 -56.31 -18.13 -40.83
CA GLY A 726 -56.09 -18.05 -42.27
C GLY A 726 -55.12 -16.94 -42.66
N GLY A 727 -55.41 -16.22 -43.75
CA GLY A 727 -54.53 -15.14 -44.21
C GLY A 727 -55.18 -14.14 -45.16
N VAL A 728 -54.49 -13.02 -45.41
CA VAL A 728 -54.97 -11.87 -46.19
C VAL A 728 -53.84 -11.29 -47.05
N THR A 729 -54.19 -10.66 -48.18
CA THR A 729 -53.21 -10.06 -49.12
C THR A 729 -53.41 -8.56 -49.28
N TYR A 730 -52.34 -7.81 -49.10
CA TYR A 730 -52.25 -6.36 -49.32
C TYR A 730 -51.42 -6.08 -50.59
N THR A 731 -51.90 -5.25 -51.51
CA THR A 731 -51.17 -4.91 -52.75
C THR A 731 -50.91 -3.42 -52.88
N ALA A 732 -49.65 -2.99 -52.93
CA ALA A 732 -49.25 -1.59 -53.10
C ALA A 732 -49.09 -1.25 -54.58
N ARG A 733 -49.88 -0.30 -55.08
CA ARG A 733 -49.89 0.12 -56.48
C ARG A 733 -48.94 1.29 -56.71
N PHE A 734 -48.33 1.31 -57.89
CA PHE A 734 -47.39 2.33 -58.32
C PHE A 734 -47.70 2.83 -59.74
N THR A 735 -47.23 4.03 -60.03
CA THR A 735 -47.39 4.73 -61.31
C THR A 735 -46.03 5.11 -61.88
N ALA A 736 -45.83 4.96 -63.18
CA ALA A 736 -44.63 5.41 -63.88
C ALA A 736 -44.81 6.86 -64.38
N PRO A 737 -43.74 7.67 -64.49
CA PRO A 737 -43.83 9.02 -65.05
C PRO A 737 -44.17 8.98 -66.54
N THR A 738 -45.05 9.87 -66.97
CA THR A 738 -45.41 10.03 -68.40
C THR A 738 -44.20 10.53 -69.19
N PRO A 739 -43.84 9.93 -70.35
CA PRO A 739 -42.70 10.38 -71.13
C PRO A 739 -42.94 11.74 -71.78
N THR A 740 -42.02 12.67 -71.57
CA THR A 740 -41.99 13.99 -72.23
C THR A 740 -41.32 13.87 -73.60
N PRO A 741 -41.89 14.42 -74.69
CA PRO A 741 -41.29 14.32 -76.03
C PRO A 741 -39.98 15.12 -76.14
N THR A 742 -38.98 14.54 -76.80
CA THR A 742 -37.63 15.10 -76.93
C THR A 742 -37.51 16.02 -78.15
N ALA A 743 -36.86 17.18 -78.00
CA ALA A 743 -36.55 18.09 -79.10
C ALA A 743 -35.23 17.73 -79.81
N THR A 744 -35.15 18.01 -81.12
CA THR A 744 -34.01 17.66 -81.99
C THR A 744 -32.84 18.64 -81.83
N PRO A 745 -31.57 18.20 -81.84
CA PRO A 745 -30.40 19.06 -81.61
C PRO A 745 -29.95 19.86 -82.86
N THR A 746 -29.03 20.82 -82.66
CA THR A 746 -28.33 21.58 -83.72
C THR A 746 -26.85 21.76 -83.30
N PRO A 747 -25.85 21.71 -84.22
CA PRO A 747 -24.47 21.35 -83.87
C PRO A 747 -23.47 22.53 -83.81
N THR A 748 -22.30 22.30 -83.20
CA THR A 748 -21.03 23.03 -83.41
C THR A 748 -19.85 22.07 -83.12
N ALA A 749 -18.63 22.38 -83.60
CA ALA A 749 -17.61 21.37 -83.95
C ALA A 749 -16.32 21.33 -83.09
N THR A 750 -15.64 20.17 -83.15
CA THR A 750 -14.19 19.80 -83.04
C THR A 750 -13.18 20.88 -82.56
N ARG A 751 -12.14 20.60 -81.74
CA ARG A 751 -11.21 19.44 -81.69
C ARG A 751 -10.59 19.11 -80.31
N THR A 752 -10.02 17.90 -80.23
CA THR A 752 -9.05 17.30 -79.26
C THR A 752 -7.65 17.97 -79.24
N PRO A 753 -6.66 17.63 -78.34
CA PRO A 753 -6.55 16.45 -77.44
C PRO A 753 -6.06 16.66 -75.96
N THR A 754 -6.02 15.54 -75.22
CA THR A 754 -5.32 15.20 -73.94
C THR A 754 -3.77 15.19 -74.08
N PRO A 755 -2.89 15.00 -73.03
CA PRO A 755 -3.09 14.28 -71.75
C PRO A 755 -2.46 14.80 -70.41
N THR A 756 -2.97 14.20 -69.32
CA THR A 756 -2.34 13.65 -68.07
C THR A 756 -0.80 13.45 -68.06
N PRO A 757 -0.05 13.40 -66.91
CA PRO A 757 -0.43 12.61 -65.71
C PRO A 757 0.05 12.99 -64.25
N THR A 758 -0.65 12.40 -63.26
CA THR A 758 -0.25 11.90 -61.90
C THR A 758 0.86 12.51 -61.02
N GLY A 759 0.60 12.59 -59.68
CA GLY A 759 1.61 12.10 -58.70
C GLY A 759 1.68 12.62 -57.24
N THR A 760 0.85 12.12 -56.32
CA THR A 760 1.22 11.85 -54.87
C THR A 760 1.46 13.11 -53.95
N PRO A 761 1.91 13.06 -52.65
CA PRO A 761 1.04 13.55 -51.55
C PRO A 761 1.63 14.57 -50.51
N THR A 762 0.72 15.06 -49.64
CA THR A 762 0.81 15.48 -48.20
C THR A 762 2.21 15.37 -47.52
N PRO A 763 2.75 16.40 -46.78
CA PRO A 763 2.08 16.98 -45.59
C PRO A 763 2.36 18.47 -45.18
N THR A 764 1.63 18.88 -44.12
CA THR A 764 1.76 20.01 -43.14
C THR A 764 3.23 20.30 -42.69
N PRO A 765 3.68 21.56 -42.40
CA PRO A 765 3.25 22.34 -41.21
C PRO A 765 3.32 23.90 -41.27
N THR A 766 3.09 24.55 -40.10
CA THR A 766 2.94 26.01 -39.84
C THR A 766 4.16 26.63 -39.14
N ALA A 767 4.54 27.91 -39.42
CA ALA A 767 5.23 28.81 -38.46
C ALA A 767 5.42 30.30 -38.90
N THR A 768 4.73 31.26 -38.22
CA THR A 768 5.19 32.64 -37.80
C THR A 768 5.81 33.61 -38.87
N PRO A 769 6.36 34.84 -38.57
CA PRO A 769 6.36 35.71 -37.35
C PRO A 769 5.95 37.20 -37.56
N THR A 770 5.93 38.02 -36.48
CA THR A 770 6.66 39.34 -36.30
C THR A 770 5.96 40.34 -35.31
N ALA A 771 6.71 41.36 -34.86
CA ALA A 771 6.69 42.15 -33.61
C ALA A 771 5.83 43.47 -33.51
N THR A 772 5.61 43.90 -32.24
CA THR A 772 5.74 45.23 -31.52
C THR A 772 6.03 46.55 -32.31
N PRO A 773 5.89 47.83 -31.79
CA PRO A 773 6.01 48.30 -30.37
C PRO A 773 5.22 49.55 -29.84
N THR A 774 5.45 49.94 -28.55
CA THR A 774 5.31 51.30 -27.89
C THR A 774 3.91 51.94 -27.66
N ASP A 775 3.56 52.78 -26.64
CA ASP A 775 4.06 53.09 -25.25
C ASP A 775 2.88 53.75 -24.40
N THR A 776 2.86 54.60 -23.33
CA THR A 776 3.81 55.44 -22.52
C THR A 776 3.21 55.91 -21.14
N ALA A 777 4.07 56.17 -20.12
CA ALA A 777 4.01 57.19 -19.02
C ALA A 777 2.93 57.24 -17.87
N THR A 778 3.25 58.02 -16.79
CA THR A 778 2.65 58.09 -15.42
C THR A 778 2.10 59.51 -15.05
N PRO A 779 1.36 59.76 -13.91
CA PRO A 779 1.98 60.22 -12.63
C PRO A 779 1.22 59.87 -11.29
N VAL A 780 1.56 60.53 -10.16
CA VAL A 780 1.24 60.21 -8.72
C VAL A 780 0.81 61.47 -7.92
N PRO A 781 -0.17 61.41 -6.96
CA PRO A 781 0.04 61.59 -5.48
C PRO A 781 -1.02 60.79 -4.60
N THR A 782 -1.25 60.86 -3.26
CA THR A 782 -0.75 61.62 -2.06
C THR A 782 -1.09 60.89 -0.72
N GLU A 783 -0.45 61.28 0.40
CA GLU A 783 -0.82 61.35 1.86
C GLU A 783 -2.03 60.56 2.48
N THR A 784 -1.92 59.70 3.53
CA THR A 784 -1.72 59.84 5.03
C THR A 784 -2.95 60.31 5.89
N PRO A 785 -3.08 60.03 7.23
CA PRO A 785 -2.16 59.39 8.22
C PRO A 785 -2.77 58.31 9.20
N GLU A 786 -1.95 57.87 10.17
CA GLU A 786 -2.20 57.07 11.41
C GLU A 786 -2.65 57.98 12.61
N PRO A 787 -2.60 57.68 13.95
CA PRO A 787 -2.27 56.49 14.81
C PRO A 787 -3.38 56.25 15.92
N PRO A 788 -3.16 55.89 17.23
CA PRO A 788 -2.11 55.14 17.96
C PRO A 788 -2.64 53.97 18.86
N ALA A 789 -1.78 53.38 19.71
CA ALA A 789 -2.08 52.26 20.63
C ALA A 789 -2.09 52.63 22.15
N PRO A 790 -2.64 51.75 23.04
CA PRO A 790 -2.47 51.79 24.50
C PRO A 790 -1.60 50.63 25.09
N PRO A 791 -1.23 50.63 26.40
CA PRO A 791 0.08 50.11 26.84
C PRO A 791 0.07 48.97 27.90
N VAL A 792 1.25 48.68 28.48
CA VAL A 792 1.55 47.65 29.51
C VAL A 792 1.85 48.29 30.88
N VAL A 793 1.26 47.77 31.98
CA VAL A 793 1.66 48.03 33.39
C VAL A 793 1.37 46.82 34.30
N LEU A 794 2.24 46.58 35.29
CA LEU A 794 2.12 45.75 36.51
C LEU A 794 2.93 46.47 37.63
N PRO A 795 2.88 46.10 38.94
CA PRO A 795 2.06 45.11 39.66
C PRO A 795 1.30 45.74 40.87
N ASP A 796 0.77 44.92 41.81
CA ASP A 796 1.11 44.95 43.26
C ASP A 796 0.33 43.89 44.09
N ASP A 797 0.82 43.60 45.31
CA ASP A 797 0.40 42.48 46.19
C ASP A 797 -0.80 42.76 47.12
N VAL A 798 -1.66 41.75 47.35
CA VAL A 798 -2.40 41.55 48.62
C VAL A 798 -2.52 40.05 48.95
N GLY A 799 -2.28 39.68 50.21
CA GLY A 799 -2.37 38.30 50.74
C GLY A 799 -3.79 37.76 50.99
N PRO A 800 -3.91 36.49 51.44
CA PRO A 800 -5.11 35.66 51.26
C PRO A 800 -6.14 35.73 52.40
N PRO A 801 -7.37 35.26 52.11
CA PRO A 801 -8.08 34.36 53.02
C PRO A 801 -8.50 33.02 52.37
N LEU A 802 -8.90 32.08 53.22
CA LEU A 802 -9.23 30.68 52.87
C LEU A 802 -10.52 30.52 52.04
N THR A 803 -10.59 29.49 51.20
CA THR A 803 -11.83 29.05 50.52
C THR A 803 -12.06 27.53 50.67
N PRO A 804 -13.31 27.02 50.57
CA PRO A 804 -13.65 25.66 51.02
C PRO A 804 -13.43 24.56 49.97
N LEU A 805 -13.51 23.30 50.43
CA LEU A 805 -13.51 22.11 49.58
C LEU A 805 -14.73 22.09 48.62
N PRO A 806 -14.56 21.66 47.35
CA PRO A 806 -15.68 21.50 46.41
C PRO A 806 -16.51 20.23 46.72
N PRO A 807 -17.82 20.23 46.41
CA PRO A 807 -18.68 19.04 46.51
C PRO A 807 -18.35 17.98 45.43
N PRO A 808 -18.80 16.72 45.60
CA PRO A 808 -18.50 15.64 44.66
C PRO A 808 -19.16 15.82 43.29
N PHE A 809 -18.50 15.31 42.25
CA PHE A 809 -19.00 15.33 40.86
C PHE A 809 -20.22 14.41 40.67
N GLU A 810 -21.25 14.92 39.99
CA GLU A 810 -22.26 14.08 39.33
C GLU A 810 -21.66 13.39 38.08
N PRO A 811 -22.12 12.18 37.72
CA PRO A 811 -21.69 11.51 36.50
C PRO A 811 -22.22 12.22 35.24
N PRO A 812 -21.46 12.23 34.13
CA PRO A 812 -21.84 12.98 32.93
C PRO A 812 -23.08 12.41 32.24
N VAL A 813 -24.02 13.29 31.87
CA VAL A 813 -25.20 12.94 31.07
C VAL A 813 -24.75 12.45 29.69
N VAL A 814 -25.00 11.18 29.40
CA VAL A 814 -24.75 10.60 28.07
C VAL A 814 -25.77 11.14 27.08
N LEU A 815 -25.35 12.13 26.28
CA LEU A 815 -26.13 12.56 25.12
C LEU A 815 -26.28 11.39 24.13
N PRO A 816 -27.49 11.10 23.62
CA PRO A 816 -27.67 10.04 22.64
C PRO A 816 -26.89 10.34 21.35
N ALA A 817 -26.25 9.30 20.80
CA ALA A 817 -25.46 9.44 19.58
C ALA A 817 -26.32 10.01 18.42
N PRO A 818 -25.78 10.94 17.61
CA PRO A 818 -26.54 11.56 16.53
C PRO A 818 -27.03 10.51 15.54
N ALA A 819 -28.33 10.54 15.24
CA ALA A 819 -29.00 9.56 14.39
C ALA A 819 -28.27 9.39 13.04
N ARG A 820 -27.99 8.15 12.66
CA ARG A 820 -27.26 7.83 11.42
C ARG A 820 -28.10 8.25 10.22
N ALA A 821 -27.48 8.97 9.27
CA ALA A 821 -28.12 9.38 8.02
C ALA A 821 -28.73 8.17 7.30
N THR A 822 -29.97 8.31 6.82
CA THR A 822 -30.72 7.19 6.23
C THR A 822 -30.17 6.86 4.84
N LEU A 823 -29.69 5.63 4.64
CA LEU A 823 -29.35 5.13 3.31
C LEU A 823 -30.62 5.08 2.46
N LEU A 824 -30.68 5.88 1.40
CA LEU A 824 -31.81 5.92 0.46
C LEU A 824 -31.70 4.85 -0.63
N GLY A 825 -30.49 4.37 -0.88
CA GLY A 825 -30.20 3.32 -1.82
C GLY A 825 -28.71 3.06 -1.98
N ALA A 826 -28.39 1.81 -2.27
CA ALA A 826 -27.15 1.39 -2.91
C ALA A 826 -27.55 0.62 -4.18
N TRP A 827 -26.84 0.83 -5.29
CA TRP A 827 -27.32 0.42 -6.61
C TRP A 827 -26.53 -0.76 -7.21
N ALA A 828 -27.08 -1.97 -7.03
CA ALA A 828 -26.59 -3.21 -7.63
C ALA A 828 -26.91 -3.37 -9.15
N PHE A 829 -26.66 -2.34 -9.96
CA PHE A 829 -26.57 -2.39 -11.43
C PHE A 829 -27.81 -2.88 -12.24
N ASP A 830 -28.89 -2.11 -12.25
CA ASP A 830 -29.87 -2.18 -13.36
C ASP A 830 -29.72 -1.00 -14.34
N ASP A 831 -29.67 0.25 -13.85
CA ASP A 831 -29.33 1.45 -14.65
C ASP A 831 -27.84 1.48 -15.07
N ARG A 832 -27.45 0.56 -15.97
CA ARG A 832 -26.15 0.59 -16.65
C ARG A 832 -26.14 1.70 -17.72
N PRO A 833 -25.25 2.70 -17.63
CA PRO A 833 -25.08 3.70 -18.68
C PRO A 833 -24.76 3.04 -20.03
N ALA A 834 -25.34 3.57 -21.10
CA ALA A 834 -25.08 3.08 -22.46
C ALA A 834 -23.56 3.01 -22.74
N GLY A 835 -23.10 1.83 -23.16
CA GLY A 835 -21.68 1.52 -23.42
C GLY A 835 -20.84 1.08 -22.20
N ALA A 836 -21.33 1.20 -20.96
CA ALA A 836 -20.58 0.77 -19.77
C ALA A 836 -20.58 -0.76 -19.62
N LYS A 837 -19.40 -1.37 -19.48
CA LYS A 837 -19.25 -2.82 -19.30
C LYS A 837 -19.07 -3.18 -17.82
N ARG A 838 -19.58 -4.34 -17.37
CA ARG A 838 -19.22 -4.89 -16.05
C ARG A 838 -17.73 -5.28 -16.05
N ALA A 839 -17.05 -5.14 -14.92
CA ALA A 839 -15.66 -5.51 -14.71
C ALA A 839 -15.43 -5.96 -13.25
N PRO A 840 -14.30 -6.60 -12.90
CA PRO A 840 -13.95 -6.86 -11.50
C PRO A 840 -13.85 -5.57 -10.69
N GLY A 841 -14.52 -5.55 -9.53
CA GLY A 841 -14.55 -4.43 -8.61
C GLY A 841 -13.49 -4.47 -7.50
N ARG A 842 -13.64 -3.59 -6.51
CA ARG A 842 -13.03 -3.68 -5.18
C ARG A 842 -13.80 -4.63 -4.28
N HIS A 843 -15.13 -4.64 -4.40
CA HIS A 843 -16.05 -5.44 -3.57
C HIS A 843 -16.86 -6.45 -4.39
N GLY A 844 -16.41 -6.73 -5.62
CA GLY A 844 -16.98 -7.77 -6.49
C GLY A 844 -17.07 -7.33 -7.94
N ARG A 845 -18.03 -6.45 -8.26
CA ARG A 845 -18.35 -6.03 -9.64
C ARG A 845 -18.41 -4.51 -9.74
N ALA A 846 -17.66 -3.94 -10.68
CA ALA A 846 -17.62 -2.51 -10.98
C ALA A 846 -18.17 -2.17 -12.38
N LEU A 847 -18.63 -0.92 -12.57
CA LEU A 847 -18.84 -0.34 -13.90
C LEU A 847 -17.48 0.09 -14.47
N ARG A 848 -17.10 -0.44 -15.64
CA ARG A 848 -16.00 0.12 -16.44
C ARG A 848 -16.52 1.29 -17.27
N LEU A 849 -15.86 2.44 -17.12
CA LEU A 849 -16.23 3.71 -17.73
C LEU A 849 -15.09 4.20 -18.65
N ASP A 850 -15.43 4.73 -19.82
CA ASP A 850 -14.51 5.11 -20.90
C ASP A 850 -14.16 6.61 -20.94
N GLY A 851 -14.66 7.39 -19.98
CA GLY A 851 -14.58 8.85 -19.91
C GLY A 851 -15.72 9.60 -20.60
N ARG A 852 -16.47 8.93 -21.50
CA ARG A 852 -17.64 9.47 -22.20
C ARG A 852 -18.95 9.02 -21.55
N ASN A 853 -19.00 7.81 -20.98
CA ASN A 853 -20.14 7.33 -20.20
C ASN A 853 -20.50 8.31 -19.07
N ARG A 854 -21.80 8.40 -18.75
CA ARG A 854 -22.32 9.19 -17.62
C ARG A 854 -23.14 8.28 -16.72
N PHE A 855 -22.78 8.15 -15.45
CA PHE A 855 -23.64 7.49 -14.45
C PHE A 855 -24.54 8.56 -13.83
N VAL A 856 -25.84 8.31 -13.81
CA VAL A 856 -26.86 9.29 -13.43
C VAL A 856 -27.71 8.71 -12.31
N VAL A 857 -27.91 9.49 -11.27
CA VAL A 857 -28.67 9.14 -10.06
C VAL A 857 -29.83 10.13 -9.95
N ARG A 858 -31.06 9.64 -9.79
CA ARG A 858 -32.24 10.51 -9.60
C ARG A 858 -32.70 10.44 -8.14
N PRO A 859 -32.23 11.35 -7.27
CA PRO A 859 -32.68 11.33 -5.88
C PRO A 859 -34.12 11.87 -5.76
N PRO A 860 -34.84 11.52 -4.68
CA PRO A 860 -35.98 12.34 -4.24
C PRO A 860 -35.50 13.75 -3.82
N ARG A 861 -36.42 14.62 -3.40
CA ARG A 861 -36.02 15.93 -2.84
C ARG A 861 -35.24 15.73 -1.54
N LEU A 862 -34.03 16.27 -1.47
CA LEU A 862 -33.14 16.18 -0.30
C LEU A 862 -32.53 17.55 0.01
N ASP A 863 -32.74 18.03 1.23
CA ASP A 863 -32.15 19.28 1.72
C ASP A 863 -30.69 19.10 2.17
N THR A 864 -30.35 17.89 2.63
CA THR A 864 -28.99 17.45 3.02
C THR A 864 -28.73 16.04 2.51
N PHE A 865 -27.49 15.73 2.11
CA PHE A 865 -27.16 14.41 1.53
C PHE A 865 -25.69 14.03 1.66
N THR A 866 -25.41 12.73 1.46
CA THR A 866 -24.08 12.19 1.16
C THR A 866 -24.15 11.29 -0.06
N LEU A 867 -23.16 11.43 -0.95
CA LEU A 867 -22.94 10.58 -2.11
C LEU A 867 -21.49 10.09 -2.07
N GLU A 868 -21.28 8.78 -2.07
CA GLU A 868 -19.94 8.18 -2.03
C GLU A 868 -19.79 6.99 -2.98
N ALA A 869 -18.55 6.70 -3.38
CA ALA A 869 -18.19 5.56 -4.23
C ALA A 869 -16.69 5.21 -4.15
N TRP A 870 -16.35 3.99 -4.55
CA TRP A 870 -14.98 3.58 -4.85
C TRP A 870 -14.63 3.80 -6.32
N VAL A 871 -13.52 4.50 -6.59
CA VAL A 871 -13.08 4.88 -7.94
C VAL A 871 -11.70 4.33 -8.25
N TYR A 872 -11.54 3.64 -9.39
CA TYR A 872 -10.26 3.18 -9.93
C TYR A 872 -9.92 3.98 -11.19
N ALA A 873 -9.12 5.04 -11.05
CA ALA A 873 -8.74 5.89 -12.19
C ALA A 873 -7.62 5.24 -13.02
N THR A 874 -7.69 5.30 -14.35
CA THR A 874 -6.61 4.82 -15.25
C THR A 874 -5.91 5.96 -16.00
N ARG A 875 -6.40 7.20 -15.88
CA ARG A 875 -5.78 8.45 -16.36
C ARG A 875 -5.94 9.54 -15.29
N PRO A 876 -5.16 10.65 -15.32
CA PRO A 876 -5.29 11.73 -14.35
C PRO A 876 -6.57 12.54 -14.57
N GLY A 877 -7.08 13.18 -13.50
CA GLY A 877 -8.19 14.16 -13.59
C GLY A 877 -9.56 13.56 -13.94
N THR A 878 -9.75 12.25 -13.77
CA THR A 878 -10.92 11.51 -14.23
C THR A 878 -12.12 11.55 -13.27
N ILE A 879 -12.51 12.74 -12.79
CA ILE A 879 -13.89 13.07 -12.42
C ILE A 879 -14.16 14.46 -13.03
N ALA A 880 -15.20 14.58 -13.86
CA ALA A 880 -15.22 15.59 -14.93
C ALA A 880 -15.37 17.06 -14.51
N GLN A 881 -14.89 18.03 -15.30
CA GLN A 881 -13.60 18.12 -16.03
C GLN A 881 -13.36 19.63 -16.36
N ARG A 882 -12.08 20.03 -16.46
CA ARG A 882 -11.49 21.38 -16.58
C ARG A 882 -11.28 22.09 -15.24
N GLY A 883 -10.01 22.20 -14.87
CA GLY A 883 -9.53 22.90 -13.67
C GLY A 883 -9.95 22.24 -12.36
N SER A 884 -9.35 21.09 -12.04
CA SER A 884 -9.25 20.46 -10.69
C SER A 884 -10.52 20.35 -9.81
N ALA A 885 -11.72 20.59 -10.32
CA ALA A 885 -12.90 20.82 -9.50
C ALA A 885 -14.02 19.79 -9.70
N LEU A 886 -14.52 19.27 -8.59
CA LEU A 886 -15.76 18.50 -8.52
C LEU A 886 -16.93 19.47 -8.70
N ARG A 887 -17.88 19.13 -9.57
CA ARG A 887 -18.97 20.02 -9.99
C ARG A 887 -20.34 19.43 -9.63
N LEU A 888 -21.19 20.22 -8.99
CA LEU A 888 -22.61 19.91 -8.79
C LEU A 888 -23.46 20.84 -9.68
N SER A 889 -24.33 20.25 -10.50
CA SER A 889 -25.20 20.96 -11.45
C SER A 889 -26.53 20.24 -11.60
N THR A 890 -27.64 20.96 -11.49
CA THR A 890 -28.99 20.48 -11.84
C THR A 890 -29.42 21.03 -13.21
N SER A 891 -30.56 20.57 -13.73
CA SER A 891 -31.17 21.14 -14.95
C SER A 891 -31.53 22.63 -14.82
N GLY A 892 -31.70 23.13 -13.60
CA GLY A 892 -32.06 24.52 -13.30
C GLY A 892 -30.90 25.41 -12.84
N GLY A 893 -29.65 24.92 -12.79
CA GLY A 893 -28.50 25.77 -12.50
C GLY A 893 -27.28 25.10 -11.85
N ARG A 894 -26.23 25.90 -11.68
CA ARG A 894 -24.96 25.51 -11.04
C ARG A 894 -25.13 25.52 -9.51
N VAL A 895 -25.09 24.35 -8.89
CA VAL A 895 -25.18 24.23 -7.42
C VAL A 895 -23.87 24.71 -6.78
N GLY A 896 -22.72 24.29 -7.32
CA GLY A 896 -21.43 24.77 -6.83
C GLY A 896 -20.22 24.09 -7.47
N THR A 897 -19.03 24.61 -7.16
CA THR A 897 -17.74 24.01 -7.51
C THR A 897 -16.74 24.19 -6.37
N THR A 898 -16.14 23.08 -5.95
CA THR A 898 -14.98 23.02 -5.04
C THR A 898 -13.85 22.27 -5.73
N SER A 899 -12.61 22.71 -5.52
CA SER A 899 -11.41 22.08 -6.07
C SER A 899 -11.01 20.87 -5.22
N ALA A 900 -10.89 19.70 -5.86
CA ALA A 900 -10.16 18.59 -5.27
C ALA A 900 -8.66 18.90 -5.40
N PRO A 901 -7.87 18.94 -4.30
CA PRO A 901 -6.48 19.44 -4.36
C PRO A 901 -5.52 18.61 -5.22
N ALA A 902 -5.86 17.36 -5.54
CA ALA A 902 -5.04 16.47 -6.33
C ALA A 902 -5.89 15.62 -7.28
N SER A 903 -5.30 15.22 -8.42
CA SER A 903 -5.85 14.15 -9.25
C SER A 903 -5.89 12.83 -8.49
N LEU A 904 -6.89 11.99 -8.77
CA LEU A 904 -6.91 10.61 -8.28
C LEU A 904 -5.62 9.87 -8.70
N PRO A 905 -5.02 9.04 -7.82
CA PRO A 905 -3.94 8.12 -8.20
C PRO A 905 -4.37 7.22 -9.36
N ARG A 906 -3.47 6.99 -10.33
CA ARG A 906 -3.73 5.99 -11.37
C ARG A 906 -3.62 4.58 -10.78
N ASN A 907 -4.37 3.65 -11.38
CA ASN A 907 -4.29 2.20 -11.18
C ASN A 907 -4.50 1.73 -9.73
N ARG A 908 -5.14 2.55 -8.89
CA ARG A 908 -5.47 2.27 -7.48
C ARG A 908 -6.92 2.63 -7.19
N TRP A 909 -7.60 1.80 -6.40
CA TRP A 909 -8.90 2.12 -5.81
C TRP A 909 -8.75 3.25 -4.78
N THR A 910 -9.59 4.28 -4.92
CA THR A 910 -9.62 5.48 -4.07
C THR A 910 -11.06 5.72 -3.61
N HIS A 911 -11.30 5.95 -2.32
CA HIS A 911 -12.65 6.31 -1.85
C HIS A 911 -12.90 7.79 -2.13
N VAL A 912 -14.08 8.13 -2.64
CA VAL A 912 -14.49 9.52 -2.82
C VAL A 912 -15.90 9.70 -2.27
N ALA A 913 -16.05 10.59 -1.29
CA ALA A 913 -17.34 10.96 -0.72
C ALA A 913 -17.58 12.47 -0.81
N LEU A 914 -18.85 12.84 -0.97
CA LEU A 914 -19.33 14.20 -1.14
C LEU A 914 -20.52 14.40 -0.19
N THR A 915 -20.39 15.29 0.80
CA THR A 915 -21.44 15.57 1.78
C THR A 915 -21.91 17.02 1.71
N TYR A 916 -23.21 17.26 1.96
CA TYR A 916 -23.81 18.59 2.00
C TYR A 916 -24.78 18.71 3.18
N ASP A 917 -24.42 19.55 4.15
CA ASP A 917 -25.16 19.75 5.41
C ASP A 917 -26.21 20.87 5.36
N GLY A 918 -26.58 21.33 4.15
CA GLY A 918 -27.47 22.49 3.95
C GLY A 918 -26.73 23.83 3.95
N THR A 919 -25.48 23.90 4.42
CA THR A 919 -24.67 25.13 4.52
C THR A 919 -23.27 25.02 3.89
N THR A 920 -22.75 23.79 3.75
CA THR A 920 -21.35 23.52 3.41
C THR A 920 -21.24 22.23 2.62
N VAL A 921 -20.58 22.30 1.46
CA VAL A 921 -20.18 21.13 0.67
C VAL A 921 -18.81 20.66 1.16
N ARG A 922 -18.64 19.37 1.43
CA ARG A 922 -17.35 18.74 1.77
C ARG A 922 -17.05 17.60 0.82
N VAL A 923 -15.78 17.48 0.41
CA VAL A 923 -15.26 16.35 -0.37
C VAL A 923 -14.23 15.62 0.47
N TYR A 924 -14.38 14.31 0.60
CA TYR A 924 -13.43 13.44 1.27
C TYR A 924 -12.76 12.53 0.24
N ARG A 925 -11.47 12.24 0.45
CA ARG A 925 -10.71 11.24 -0.30
C ARG A 925 -10.11 10.24 0.69
N ASP A 926 -10.30 8.95 0.43
CA ASP A 926 -9.82 7.86 1.29
C ASP A 926 -10.27 8.03 2.76
N GLY A 927 -11.42 8.67 2.99
CA GLY A 927 -11.98 9.01 4.32
C GLY A 927 -11.41 10.26 4.99
N LYS A 928 -10.36 10.91 4.44
CA LYS A 928 -9.83 12.18 4.94
C LYS A 928 -10.50 13.36 4.21
N LEU A 929 -10.78 14.46 4.91
CA LEU A 929 -11.33 15.68 4.30
C LEU A 929 -10.32 16.26 3.29
N ALA A 930 -10.74 16.41 2.03
CA ALA A 930 -9.90 16.89 0.94
C ALA A 930 -10.26 18.31 0.48
N SER A 931 -11.53 18.73 0.58
CA SER A 931 -11.91 20.14 0.46
C SER A 931 -13.22 20.43 1.18
N SER A 932 -13.43 21.67 1.59
CA SER A 932 -14.71 22.18 2.10
C SER A 932 -15.02 23.53 1.46
N LYS A 933 -16.32 23.84 1.31
CA LYS A 933 -16.77 25.14 0.79
C LYS A 933 -18.16 25.49 1.31
N ARG A 934 -18.26 26.63 2.01
CA ARG A 934 -19.54 27.19 2.46
C ARG A 934 -20.40 27.61 1.27
N ARG A 935 -21.71 27.36 1.35
CA ARG A 935 -22.75 27.68 0.38
C ARG A 935 -24.07 27.88 1.15
N ALA A 936 -24.53 29.13 1.28
CA ALA A 936 -25.83 29.41 1.87
C ALA A 936 -26.98 29.12 0.89
N GLY A 937 -28.14 28.74 1.43
CA GLY A 937 -29.39 28.55 0.69
C GLY A 937 -29.62 27.12 0.19
N ALA A 938 -30.89 26.74 0.05
CA ALA A 938 -31.32 25.43 -0.44
C ALA A 938 -30.69 25.05 -1.81
N PRO A 939 -30.60 23.75 -2.15
CA PRO A 939 -30.31 23.36 -3.53
C PRO A 939 -31.43 23.86 -4.48
N PRO A 940 -31.12 24.14 -5.77
CA PRO A 940 -32.13 24.60 -6.73
C PRO A 940 -33.31 23.62 -6.83
N ARG A 941 -34.54 24.12 -6.99
CA ARG A 941 -35.82 23.37 -6.91
C ARG A 941 -36.06 22.28 -7.99
N SER A 942 -35.02 21.81 -8.67
CA SER A 942 -35.05 20.79 -9.73
C SER A 942 -33.90 19.78 -9.60
N ALA A 943 -33.74 19.18 -8.41
CA ALA A 943 -32.74 18.15 -8.13
C ALA A 943 -33.11 16.76 -8.74
N SER A 944 -33.47 16.73 -10.03
CA SER A 944 -33.90 15.50 -10.71
C SER A 944 -32.75 14.55 -11.09
N GLU A 945 -31.52 15.04 -11.18
CA GLU A 945 -30.34 14.24 -11.57
C GLU A 945 -29.03 14.72 -10.90
N LEU A 946 -28.36 13.81 -10.19
CA LEU A 946 -26.94 13.83 -9.86
C LEU A 946 -26.17 13.07 -10.96
N ARG A 947 -24.96 13.52 -11.33
CA ARG A 947 -24.23 12.97 -12.50
C ARG A 947 -22.72 12.78 -12.25
N PHE A 948 -22.24 11.54 -12.36
CA PHE A 948 -20.81 11.24 -12.51
C PHE A 948 -20.45 11.14 -13.99
N SER A 949 -19.30 11.69 -14.38
CA SER A 949 -18.79 11.60 -15.76
C SER A 949 -17.27 11.83 -15.80
N GLY A 950 -16.63 11.59 -16.95
CA GLY A 950 -15.17 11.77 -17.13
C GLY A 950 -14.30 10.71 -16.46
N ILE A 951 -14.89 9.70 -15.83
CA ILE A 951 -14.17 8.56 -15.27
C ILE A 951 -13.68 7.68 -16.42
N ILE A 952 -12.36 7.64 -16.64
CA ILE A 952 -11.70 6.64 -17.49
C ILE A 952 -11.11 5.61 -16.53
N GLY A 953 -11.82 4.50 -16.30
CA GLY A 953 -11.52 3.63 -15.17
C GLY A 953 -12.65 2.69 -14.76
N ARG A 954 -12.78 2.45 -13.45
CA ARG A 954 -13.88 1.67 -12.84
C ARG A 954 -14.54 2.43 -11.67
N LEU A 955 -15.82 2.15 -11.44
CA LEU A 955 -16.65 2.69 -10.36
C LEU A 955 -17.37 1.54 -9.64
N ASP A 956 -17.34 1.49 -8.32
CA ASP A 956 -17.85 0.40 -7.47
C ASP A 956 -18.48 0.95 -6.18
N ASP A 957 -19.32 0.16 -5.51
CA ASP A 957 -19.87 0.40 -4.16
C ASP A 957 -20.39 1.85 -3.97
N ILE A 958 -21.43 2.20 -4.75
CA ILE A 958 -21.99 3.55 -4.85
C ILE A 958 -23.20 3.70 -3.91
N ARG A 959 -23.18 4.73 -3.06
CA ARG A 959 -24.18 4.91 -1.99
C ARG A 959 -24.72 6.34 -1.93
N LEU A 960 -26.02 6.48 -1.65
CA LEU A 960 -26.70 7.77 -1.43
C LEU A 960 -27.45 7.78 -0.09
N TYR A 961 -27.19 8.80 0.72
CA TYR A 961 -27.83 9.00 2.03
C TYR A 961 -28.66 10.30 2.07
N ALA A 962 -29.79 10.27 2.76
CA ALA A 962 -30.47 11.46 3.29
C ALA A 962 -29.76 11.89 4.57
N GLY A 963 -29.21 13.12 4.60
CA GLY A 963 -28.31 13.56 5.65
C GLY A 963 -26.84 13.62 5.22
N ALA A 964 -26.10 14.56 5.80
CA ALA A 964 -24.65 14.64 5.62
C ALA A 964 -23.92 13.75 6.63
N LEU A 965 -23.17 12.76 6.15
CA LEU A 965 -22.33 11.92 7.00
C LEU A 965 -21.19 12.75 7.62
N THR A 966 -20.88 12.42 8.87
CA THR A 966 -19.72 12.95 9.60
C THR A 966 -18.41 12.39 9.03
N PRO A 967 -17.24 13.04 9.28
CA PRO A 967 -15.95 12.48 8.88
C PRO A 967 -15.72 11.05 9.39
N ALA A 968 -16.16 10.75 10.62
CA ALA A 968 -16.06 9.43 11.21
C ALA A 968 -16.96 8.40 10.50
N GLN A 969 -18.20 8.78 10.14
CA GLN A 969 -19.09 7.91 9.36
C GLN A 969 -18.49 7.62 7.97
N VAL A 970 -17.99 8.61 7.24
CA VAL A 970 -17.31 8.40 5.94
C VAL A 970 -16.03 7.55 6.07
N ALA A 971 -15.31 7.65 7.20
CA ALA A 971 -14.12 6.83 7.48
C ALA A 971 -14.43 5.39 7.88
N THR A 972 -15.62 5.12 8.46
CA THR A 972 -16.16 3.79 8.72
C THR A 972 -16.74 3.18 7.45
N ASP A 973 -17.58 3.93 6.74
CA ASP A 973 -18.33 3.47 5.58
C ASP A 973 -17.39 3.10 4.40
N ARG A 974 -16.18 3.69 4.29
CA ARG A 974 -15.14 3.23 3.35
C ARG A 974 -14.63 1.79 3.61
N LYS A 975 -14.79 1.29 4.85
CA LYS A 975 -14.30 -0.04 5.28
C LYS A 975 -15.35 -1.12 5.09
N THR A 976 -16.63 -0.79 5.28
CA THR A 976 -17.73 -1.66 4.88
C THR A 976 -17.86 -1.69 3.35
N ALA A 977 -18.57 -2.69 2.84
CA ALA A 977 -19.02 -2.76 1.46
C ALA A 977 -20.54 -2.91 1.44
N VAL A 978 -21.22 -2.32 0.46
CA VAL A 978 -22.64 -2.60 0.19
C VAL A 978 -22.74 -3.38 -1.14
N ARG A 979 -23.68 -4.33 -1.20
CA ARG A 979 -23.80 -5.36 -2.25
C ARG A 979 -24.42 -4.82 -3.55
#